data_AF-A0A357BXR0-F1
#
_entry.id   AF-A0A357BXR0-F1
#
_cell.length_a   1.000
_cell.length_b   1.000
_cell.length_c   1.000
_cell.angle_alpha   90.00
_cell.angle_beta   90.00
_cell.angle_gamma   90.00
#
_symmetry.space_group_name_H-M   'P 1'
#
loop_
_entity.id
_entity.type
_entity.pdbx_description
1 polymer ?
#
loop_
_entity_poly.entity_id
_entity_poly.type
_entity_poly.pdbx_seq_one_letter_code
_entity_poly.pdbx_strand_id
1 'polypeptide(L)'
;MPNVYLCSSGVNWSTSVWSDSPGGSSLGRAPVDGETVFLCSYWVNLDCDTANLAGLYAGQAADATGSGTIFVYADNKTLRCSGTIQAGTSYIVYLISNYTFTLICANMYAGTGNSALYTAAGTQTINFAGNICAGQSAVGYIYGFNFGGSGITLNMTGDVHGGTVNNNYGIWMGCGGTLNITGNVYGGTQSYAKGVFGKGTVTITGNVYGGSASNADGIGTNAGASITVSGNVTGGNNGAHGIRISNSNSNVTVGELITGGANSSSYGVTVASGAVTGCTINANGGVYGAAGCGIVAPAGTANVIRSSSELIAVAGGSANSAYGVSISGTTILTITGSVTGGTVDASACGIYAAGSGSVTITGDVTASLIASAIWNNSSSTITVTGNISSGSGAASGITNNGSGKIVVIGNVTGGSGANATGISNWSTGMLLITGNVTGGTVDNTAYAVRNNYTGRIYYGGDKTNNTANAFSSETYVLQAVIAKTAGNWSTGSNWYGNAAPTAEQNTYLNNLVMVMDIATITVRDVYAIGAMSSQLIIDASAGVKILNAGIISGSGSTGLIRVNNSGNKVTVNCTSIVAGTSTCAVYIAAGAIVELNVSDSIYGGIGLNTYGVYAVGAGATLTINGTLMAGVGVTHTEAVYLAAANLIVTITGTMWAAQSGSGMYGMALYANTSASGLILTIVGNLYGGNSNGDQCFVMRLDGTGTVVTQSGGTLIAGNGIYNSGCIYLVGVNSYADVSGDLYAAAANRSNWVLGAAASGAYFIVRGSVYNTTANNALAGPIKWAPAAGKTIHYQNLAGDDVTIAQQNAFRRLSVCA
;
A
#
# COMPACT_ATOMS: atom_id res chain seq x y z
N MET A 1 -25.14 -70.27 -1.05
CA MET A 1 -24.62 -69.80 -2.34
C MET A 1 -24.84 -68.30 -2.35
N PRO A 2 -23.82 -67.41 -2.29
CA PRO A 2 -24.07 -66.03 -1.86
C PRO A 2 -24.47 -65.08 -3.00
N ASN A 3 -24.57 -65.55 -4.25
CA ASN A 3 -24.82 -64.68 -5.39
C ASN A 3 -26.09 -65.12 -6.13
N VAL A 4 -27.11 -64.27 -6.14
CA VAL A 4 -28.29 -64.45 -7.00
C VAL A 4 -28.05 -63.65 -8.27
N TYR A 5 -27.85 -64.35 -9.38
CA TYR A 5 -27.74 -63.76 -10.72
C TYR A 5 -29.10 -63.79 -11.39
N LEU A 6 -29.74 -62.63 -11.54
CA LEU A 6 -30.96 -62.49 -12.34
C LEU A 6 -30.57 -62.07 -13.75
N CYS A 7 -30.19 -63.05 -14.57
CA CYS A 7 -29.96 -62.86 -16.00
C CYS A 7 -31.16 -63.46 -16.75
N SER A 8 -32.10 -62.63 -17.21
CA SER A 8 -33.14 -63.10 -18.16
C SER A 8 -33.12 -62.23 -19.40
N SER A 9 -32.89 -62.84 -20.56
CA SER A 9 -33.14 -62.22 -21.86
C SER A 9 -34.66 -62.21 -22.12
N GLY A 10 -35.29 -61.04 -22.21
CA GLY A 10 -36.62 -60.90 -22.82
C GLY A 10 -37.85 -61.07 -21.90
N VAL A 11 -37.71 -60.99 -20.57
CA VAL A 11 -38.85 -61.03 -19.64
C VAL A 11 -39.19 -59.64 -19.13
N ASN A 12 -40.39 -59.14 -19.43
CA ASN A 12 -40.99 -57.99 -18.77
C ASN A 12 -41.49 -58.43 -17.38
N TRP A 13 -40.83 -57.98 -16.32
CA TRP A 13 -41.25 -58.22 -14.94
C TRP A 13 -42.27 -57.13 -14.55
N SER A 14 -43.56 -57.42 -14.67
CA SER A 14 -44.65 -56.44 -14.44
C SER A 14 -45.29 -56.49 -13.04
N THR A 15 -44.80 -57.33 -12.13
CA THR A 15 -45.36 -57.47 -10.77
C THR A 15 -44.31 -57.25 -9.69
N SER A 16 -44.67 -56.50 -8.65
CA SER A 16 -43.90 -56.28 -7.42
C SER A 16 -43.32 -57.59 -6.88
N VAL A 17 -42.01 -57.77 -6.96
CA VAL A 17 -41.33 -58.99 -6.47
C VAL A 17 -41.17 -58.99 -4.94
N TRP A 18 -41.61 -57.91 -4.26
CA TRP A 18 -41.27 -57.61 -2.87
C TRP A 18 -42.42 -56.89 -2.16
N SER A 19 -43.34 -57.63 -1.55
CA SER A 19 -44.36 -57.07 -0.67
C SER A 19 -44.35 -57.78 0.67
N ASP A 20 -44.13 -57.04 1.74
CA ASP A 20 -44.05 -57.53 3.12
C ASP A 20 -45.45 -57.75 3.74
N SER A 21 -46.40 -58.32 2.98
CA SER A 21 -47.68 -58.73 3.54
C SER A 21 -47.55 -60.14 4.11
N PRO A 22 -47.72 -60.36 5.42
CA PRO A 22 -47.72 -61.70 6.00
C PRO A 22 -49.02 -62.41 5.58
N GLY A 23 -49.01 -63.11 4.44
CA GLY A 23 -50.14 -63.94 4.03
C GLY A 23 -50.26 -64.32 2.55
N GLY A 24 -49.47 -63.74 1.63
CA GLY A 24 -49.53 -64.05 0.20
C GLY A 24 -48.30 -64.83 -0.27
N SER A 25 -48.47 -65.95 -0.97
CA SER A 25 -47.38 -66.70 -1.59
C SER A 25 -46.64 -65.85 -2.63
N SER A 26 -45.45 -65.34 -2.29
CA SER A 26 -44.57 -64.59 -3.20
C SER A 26 -43.25 -65.31 -3.44
N LEU A 27 -42.83 -65.31 -4.70
CA LEU A 27 -41.48 -65.66 -5.16
C LEU A 27 -40.51 -64.53 -4.77
N GLY A 28 -39.63 -64.79 -3.80
CA GLY A 28 -38.41 -63.98 -3.54
C GLY A 28 -38.36 -63.34 -2.14
N ARG A 29 -37.40 -63.78 -1.32
CA ARG A 29 -37.05 -63.23 0.01
C ARG A 29 -35.92 -62.20 -0.12
N ALA A 30 -35.87 -61.21 0.79
CA ALA A 30 -34.74 -60.27 1.04
C ALA A 30 -33.41 -60.96 0.90
N PRO A 31 -32.44 -60.37 0.15
CA PRO A 31 -31.08 -60.86 0.26
C PRO A 31 -30.73 -60.76 1.74
N VAL A 32 -30.47 -61.91 2.36
CA VAL A 32 -30.04 -61.97 3.76
C VAL A 32 -28.52 -61.93 3.84
N ASP A 33 -28.00 -61.60 5.03
CA ASP A 33 -26.59 -61.39 5.35
C ASP A 33 -25.60 -62.07 4.41
N GLY A 34 -24.88 -61.26 3.62
CA GLY A 34 -23.85 -61.73 2.69
C GLY A 34 -24.33 -62.08 1.28
N GLU A 35 -25.62 -61.94 0.98
CA GLU A 35 -26.13 -62.14 -0.39
C GLU A 35 -25.92 -60.89 -1.26
N THR A 36 -25.27 -61.10 -2.41
CA THR A 36 -25.10 -60.08 -3.45
C THR A 36 -26.06 -60.38 -4.60
N VAL A 37 -26.90 -59.40 -4.96
CA VAL A 37 -27.75 -59.50 -6.14
C VAL A 37 -27.06 -58.80 -7.30
N PHE A 38 -26.75 -59.57 -8.34
CA PHE A 38 -26.20 -59.05 -9.59
C PHE A 38 -27.33 -58.93 -10.62
N LEU A 39 -27.63 -57.69 -11.00
CA LEU A 39 -28.47 -57.40 -12.16
C LEU A 39 -27.55 -57.16 -13.36
N CYS A 40 -27.24 -58.22 -14.11
CA CYS A 40 -26.50 -58.14 -15.36
C CYS A 40 -27.47 -57.89 -16.51
N SER A 41 -27.66 -56.63 -16.91
CA SER A 41 -28.48 -56.29 -18.07
C SER A 41 -27.62 -55.87 -19.25
N TYR A 42 -27.23 -56.81 -20.11
CA TYR A 42 -26.71 -56.46 -21.43
C TYR A 42 -27.82 -55.94 -22.38
N TRP A 43 -29.11 -56.17 -22.05
CA TRP A 43 -30.26 -55.82 -22.91
C TRP A 43 -31.56 -55.38 -22.18
N VAL A 44 -31.59 -55.22 -20.87
CA VAL A 44 -32.85 -54.92 -20.15
C VAL A 44 -33.00 -53.40 -19.98
N ASN A 45 -34.01 -52.83 -20.63
CA ASN A 45 -34.62 -51.59 -20.17
C ASN A 45 -35.55 -52.00 -19.03
N LEU A 46 -35.16 -51.73 -17.78
CA LEU A 46 -36.08 -51.84 -16.65
C LEU A 46 -37.01 -50.62 -16.72
N ASP A 47 -37.96 -50.66 -17.65
CA ASP A 47 -39.00 -49.67 -17.77
C ASP A 47 -40.12 -50.05 -16.80
N CYS A 48 -39.97 -49.61 -15.55
CA CYS A 48 -40.91 -49.90 -14.48
C CYS A 48 -42.20 -49.05 -14.57
N ASP A 49 -42.45 -48.33 -15.67
CA ASP A 49 -43.58 -47.40 -15.83
C ASP A 49 -44.95 -48.05 -15.59
N THR A 50 -45.08 -49.39 -15.71
CA THR A 50 -46.35 -50.10 -15.40
C THR A 50 -46.36 -50.82 -14.05
N ALA A 51 -45.23 -50.94 -13.36
CA ALA A 51 -45.11 -51.61 -12.07
C ALA A 51 -44.53 -50.62 -11.05
N ASN A 52 -45.42 -49.94 -10.32
CA ASN A 52 -45.09 -49.12 -9.16
C ASN A 52 -44.34 -49.98 -8.11
N LEU A 53 -43.02 -50.10 -8.23
CA LEU A 53 -42.18 -50.54 -7.12
C LEU A 53 -42.22 -49.41 -6.08
N ALA A 54 -42.94 -49.66 -4.99
CA ALA A 54 -43.14 -48.69 -3.91
C ALA A 54 -41.83 -48.23 -3.23
N GLY A 55 -40.73 -48.94 -3.47
CA GLY A 55 -39.37 -48.53 -3.13
C GLY A 55 -38.37 -49.66 -3.35
N LEU A 56 -37.08 -49.31 -3.35
CA LEU A 56 -35.97 -50.26 -3.33
C LEU A 56 -35.30 -50.16 -1.96
N TYR A 57 -35.54 -51.13 -1.10
CA TYR A 57 -35.02 -51.16 0.28
C TYR A 57 -34.00 -52.30 0.41
N ALA A 58 -32.74 -51.96 0.67
CA ALA A 58 -31.71 -52.95 0.95
C ALA A 58 -31.58 -53.17 2.48
N GLY A 59 -32.05 -54.31 2.99
CA GLY A 59 -31.76 -54.76 4.37
C GLY A 59 -32.61 -54.11 5.48
N GLN A 60 -33.87 -53.73 5.22
CA GLN A 60 -34.72 -53.03 6.20
C GLN A 60 -35.57 -53.94 7.12
N ALA A 61 -35.29 -55.24 7.20
CA ALA A 61 -35.98 -56.08 8.18
C ALA A 61 -35.57 -55.65 9.59
N ALA A 62 -36.53 -55.35 10.47
CA ALA A 62 -36.34 -54.74 11.79
C ALA A 62 -35.30 -55.45 12.70
N ASP A 63 -34.95 -56.70 12.38
CA ASP A 63 -34.03 -57.55 13.15
C ASP A 63 -32.75 -57.95 12.39
N ALA A 64 -32.55 -57.49 11.15
CA ALA A 64 -31.41 -57.91 10.32
C ALA A 64 -30.29 -56.87 10.34
N THR A 65 -29.17 -57.22 10.99
CA THR A 65 -27.91 -56.46 10.95
C THR A 65 -27.17 -56.54 9.60
N GLY A 66 -27.75 -57.22 8.61
CA GLY A 66 -27.12 -57.59 7.35
C GLY A 66 -26.81 -56.45 6.40
N SER A 67 -25.62 -56.53 5.80
CA SER A 67 -25.15 -55.69 4.68
C SER A 67 -25.61 -56.26 3.33
N GLY A 68 -26.72 -55.76 2.78
CA GLY A 68 -27.12 -56.04 1.40
C GLY A 68 -26.50 -55.03 0.43
N THR A 69 -25.91 -55.50 -0.69
CA THR A 69 -25.43 -54.62 -1.79
C THR A 69 -26.12 -55.00 -3.09
N ILE A 70 -26.62 -54.01 -3.84
CA ILE A 70 -27.19 -54.22 -5.18
C ILE A 70 -26.21 -53.70 -6.23
N PHE A 71 -25.74 -54.59 -7.10
CA PHE A 71 -24.88 -54.21 -8.22
C PHE A 71 -25.73 -54.03 -9.47
N VAL A 72 -25.68 -52.84 -10.07
CA VAL A 72 -26.36 -52.53 -11.32
C VAL A 72 -25.29 -52.31 -12.38
N TYR A 73 -25.17 -53.24 -13.33
CA TYR A 73 -24.31 -53.06 -14.50
C TYR A 73 -25.16 -52.55 -15.66
N ALA A 74 -25.06 -51.25 -15.96
CA ALA A 74 -25.90 -50.58 -16.95
C ALA A 74 -25.06 -49.75 -17.92
N ASP A 75 -24.96 -50.19 -19.18
CA ASP A 75 -24.30 -49.45 -20.25
C ASP A 75 -25.35 -48.65 -21.04
N ASN A 76 -25.35 -47.32 -20.90
CA ASN A 76 -26.28 -46.41 -21.59
C ASN A 76 -27.76 -46.73 -21.32
N LYS A 77 -28.13 -47.08 -20.08
CA LYS A 77 -29.51 -47.40 -19.70
C LYS A 77 -30.08 -46.42 -18.67
N THR A 78 -31.42 -46.41 -18.61
CA THR A 78 -32.19 -45.70 -17.59
C THR A 78 -32.73 -46.71 -16.58
N LEU A 79 -32.53 -46.46 -15.29
CA LEU A 79 -33.20 -47.14 -14.20
C LEU A 79 -34.28 -46.20 -13.64
N ARG A 80 -35.55 -46.58 -13.75
CA ARG A 80 -36.69 -45.86 -13.16
C ARG A 80 -37.18 -46.58 -11.92
N CYS A 81 -37.27 -45.85 -10.81
CA CYS A 81 -37.88 -46.30 -9.56
C CYS A 81 -38.93 -45.26 -9.16
N SER A 82 -40.22 -45.60 -9.18
CA SER A 82 -41.28 -44.67 -8.77
C SER A 82 -41.22 -44.30 -7.28
N GLY A 83 -40.59 -45.14 -6.46
CA GLY A 83 -40.50 -45.00 -5.02
C GLY A 83 -39.18 -44.44 -4.49
N THR A 84 -39.03 -44.56 -3.18
CA THR A 84 -37.80 -44.19 -2.46
C THR A 84 -36.75 -45.29 -2.59
N ILE A 85 -35.51 -44.90 -2.82
CA ILE A 85 -34.33 -45.76 -2.68
C ILE A 85 -33.73 -45.52 -1.29
N GLN A 86 -33.73 -46.53 -0.43
CA GLN A 86 -33.19 -46.40 0.93
C GLN A 86 -32.15 -47.48 1.24
N ALA A 87 -30.99 -47.03 1.71
CA ALA A 87 -29.91 -47.92 2.16
C ALA A 87 -30.24 -48.39 3.57
N GLY A 88 -30.05 -49.66 3.86
CA GLY A 88 -29.86 -50.13 5.23
C GLY A 88 -28.45 -49.76 5.70
N THR A 89 -27.67 -50.79 6.06
CA THR A 89 -26.30 -50.67 6.59
C THR A 89 -25.21 -50.61 5.52
N SER A 90 -25.54 -50.74 4.23
CA SER A 90 -24.57 -50.92 3.13
C SER A 90 -24.94 -50.18 1.85
N TYR A 91 -24.03 -50.21 0.86
CA TYR A 91 -24.15 -49.54 -0.44
C TYR A 91 -25.30 -50.09 -1.27
N ILE A 92 -26.14 -49.21 -1.84
CA ILE A 92 -27.27 -49.65 -2.66
C ILE A 92 -26.90 -49.81 -4.13
N VAL A 93 -26.05 -48.94 -4.69
CA VAL A 93 -25.77 -48.94 -6.14
C VAL A 93 -24.27 -48.76 -6.36
N TYR A 94 -23.68 -49.66 -7.13
CA TYR A 94 -22.28 -49.60 -7.57
C TYR A 94 -22.22 -49.66 -9.10
N LEU A 95 -21.68 -48.63 -9.77
CA LEU A 95 -21.56 -48.55 -11.23
C LEU A 95 -20.09 -48.75 -11.64
N ILE A 96 -19.84 -49.67 -12.58
CA ILE A 96 -18.48 -50.10 -12.97
C ILE A 96 -18.19 -49.76 -14.46
N SER A 97 -18.94 -48.87 -15.10
CA SER A 97 -18.83 -48.70 -16.57
C SER A 97 -18.53 -47.27 -17.00
N ASN A 98 -17.95 -47.11 -18.19
CA ASN A 98 -17.51 -45.83 -18.78
C ASN A 98 -18.63 -45.12 -19.56
N TYR A 99 -19.87 -45.24 -19.11
CA TYR A 99 -21.04 -44.85 -19.92
C TYR A 99 -21.95 -43.86 -19.20
N THR A 100 -22.96 -43.39 -19.93
CA THR A 100 -24.02 -42.55 -19.35
C THR A 100 -25.04 -43.45 -18.65
N PHE A 101 -25.45 -43.08 -17.45
CA PHE A 101 -26.46 -43.77 -16.68
C PHE A 101 -27.52 -42.77 -16.22
N THR A 102 -28.81 -43.10 -16.33
CA THR A 102 -29.89 -42.25 -15.82
C THR A 102 -30.63 -42.99 -14.73
N LEU A 103 -30.73 -42.39 -13.54
CA LEU A 103 -31.49 -42.89 -12.39
C LEU A 103 -32.62 -41.92 -12.08
N ILE A 104 -33.86 -42.36 -12.25
CA ILE A 104 -35.03 -41.55 -11.89
C ILE A 104 -35.65 -42.19 -10.65
N CYS A 105 -35.63 -41.50 -9.50
CA CYS A 105 -36.33 -41.97 -8.30
C CYS A 105 -36.87 -40.87 -7.41
N ALA A 106 -38.00 -41.07 -6.73
CA ALA A 106 -38.62 -40.00 -5.94
C ALA A 106 -37.65 -39.39 -4.90
N ASN A 107 -36.98 -40.24 -4.13
CA ASN A 107 -35.99 -39.84 -3.14
C ASN A 107 -34.92 -40.91 -2.96
N MET A 108 -33.72 -40.50 -2.58
CA MET A 108 -32.65 -41.39 -2.13
C MET A 108 -32.26 -41.03 -0.70
N TYR A 109 -32.39 -41.98 0.22
CA TYR A 109 -31.99 -41.83 1.62
C TYR A 109 -30.86 -42.80 1.96
N ALA A 110 -29.78 -42.26 2.52
CA ALA A 110 -28.85 -43.10 3.29
C ALA A 110 -29.57 -43.50 4.57
N GLY A 111 -29.65 -44.79 4.90
CA GLY A 111 -30.14 -45.20 6.22
C GLY A 111 -28.99 -45.12 7.22
N THR A 112 -28.46 -46.29 7.58
CA THR A 112 -27.35 -46.41 8.53
C THR A 112 -25.98 -46.54 7.87
N GLY A 113 -25.95 -46.90 6.58
CA GLY A 113 -24.76 -46.90 5.73
C GLY A 113 -24.86 -45.90 4.57
N ASN A 114 -23.81 -45.89 3.74
CA ASN A 114 -23.72 -45.05 2.53
C ASN A 114 -24.78 -45.45 1.50
N SER A 115 -25.64 -44.53 1.04
CA SER A 115 -26.72 -44.88 0.12
C SER A 115 -26.28 -45.14 -1.30
N ALA A 116 -25.34 -44.37 -1.87
CA ALA A 116 -25.03 -44.57 -3.27
C ALA A 116 -23.60 -44.21 -3.69
N LEU A 117 -23.13 -45.13 -4.53
CA LEU A 117 -22.20 -44.99 -5.61
C LEU A 117 -20.71 -44.88 -5.28
N TYR A 118 -19.97 -45.83 -5.83
CA TYR A 118 -18.55 -45.75 -6.02
C TYR A 118 -18.32 -46.12 -7.48
N THR A 119 -17.79 -45.18 -8.23
CA THR A 119 -17.54 -45.31 -9.67
C THR A 119 -16.07 -45.61 -9.90
N ALA A 120 -15.77 -46.58 -10.76
CA ALA A 120 -14.42 -46.73 -11.30
C ALA A 120 -13.99 -45.46 -12.08
N ALA A 121 -12.69 -45.22 -12.18
CA ALA A 121 -12.13 -44.09 -12.93
C ALA A 121 -12.60 -44.12 -14.40
N GLY A 122 -13.14 -43.01 -14.91
CA GLY A 122 -13.69 -42.90 -16.26
C GLY A 122 -14.58 -41.68 -16.45
N THR A 123 -14.87 -41.30 -17.70
CA THR A 123 -15.84 -40.23 -17.99
C THR A 123 -17.24 -40.80 -17.92
N GLN A 124 -18.03 -40.41 -16.92
CA GLN A 124 -19.39 -40.90 -16.70
C GLN A 124 -20.35 -39.72 -16.59
N THR A 125 -21.56 -39.86 -17.11
CA THR A 125 -22.65 -38.89 -16.88
C THR A 125 -23.79 -39.60 -16.18
N ILE A 126 -24.18 -39.11 -15.02
CA ILE A 126 -25.26 -39.63 -14.21
C ILE A 126 -26.37 -38.60 -14.18
N ASN A 127 -27.57 -38.96 -14.61
CA ASN A 127 -28.73 -38.08 -14.49
C ASN A 127 -29.61 -38.59 -13.35
N PHE A 128 -29.78 -37.81 -12.29
CA PHE A 128 -30.61 -38.11 -11.14
C PHE A 128 -31.81 -37.17 -11.07
N ALA A 129 -33.02 -37.70 -10.87
CA ALA A 129 -34.20 -36.89 -10.63
C ALA A 129 -34.88 -37.40 -9.36
N GLY A 130 -34.80 -36.61 -8.27
CA GLY A 130 -35.21 -36.95 -6.90
C GLY A 130 -34.47 -36.11 -5.87
N ASN A 131 -34.88 -36.20 -4.59
CA ASN A 131 -34.09 -35.61 -3.50
C ASN A 131 -33.01 -36.59 -3.01
N ILE A 132 -31.88 -36.06 -2.53
CA ILE A 132 -30.84 -36.84 -1.85
C ILE A 132 -30.75 -36.38 -0.40
N CYS A 133 -30.94 -37.30 0.54
CA CYS A 133 -30.83 -37.03 1.96
C CYS A 133 -29.80 -37.97 2.59
N ALA A 134 -28.81 -37.40 3.27
CA ALA A 134 -27.89 -38.22 4.07
C ALA A 134 -28.61 -38.79 5.31
N GLY A 135 -28.10 -39.92 5.79
CA GLY A 135 -28.77 -40.71 6.81
C GLY A 135 -28.72 -40.15 8.22
N GLN A 136 -29.49 -40.81 9.10
CA GLN A 136 -29.69 -40.42 10.49
C GLN A 136 -28.86 -41.24 11.50
N SER A 137 -27.95 -42.11 11.04
CA SER A 137 -27.24 -43.04 11.92
C SER A 137 -26.06 -42.43 12.67
N ALA A 138 -25.92 -42.84 13.93
CA ALA A 138 -25.07 -42.26 14.96
C ALA A 138 -23.55 -42.44 14.76
N VAL A 139 -23.09 -43.25 13.80
CA VAL A 139 -21.67 -43.63 13.71
C VAL A 139 -21.15 -43.64 12.27
N GLY A 140 -20.09 -42.87 12.02
CA GLY A 140 -19.30 -42.91 10.78
C GLY A 140 -19.60 -41.78 9.77
N TYR A 141 -18.85 -41.77 8.66
CA TYR A 141 -19.13 -40.90 7.53
C TYR A 141 -20.23 -41.54 6.67
N ILE A 142 -21.39 -40.89 6.59
CA ILE A 142 -22.50 -41.37 5.78
C ILE A 142 -22.75 -40.41 4.62
N TYR A 143 -22.74 -40.98 3.41
CA TYR A 143 -22.95 -40.22 2.19
C TYR A 143 -24.32 -40.57 1.58
N GLY A 144 -25.11 -39.54 1.26
CA GLY A 144 -26.25 -39.69 0.36
C GLY A 144 -25.76 -40.23 -0.99
N PHE A 145 -24.74 -39.58 -1.54
CA PHE A 145 -24.05 -39.96 -2.77
C PHE A 145 -22.53 -39.73 -2.66
N ASN A 146 -21.68 -40.63 -3.18
CA ASN A 146 -20.22 -40.50 -3.14
C ASN A 146 -19.60 -40.55 -4.57
N PHE A 147 -18.65 -39.66 -4.86
CA PHE A 147 -17.80 -39.71 -6.06
C PHE A 147 -16.38 -40.09 -5.68
N GLY A 148 -15.95 -41.28 -6.12
CA GLY A 148 -14.60 -41.80 -5.96
C GLY A 148 -13.68 -41.66 -7.18
N GLY A 149 -14.23 -41.43 -8.39
CA GLY A 149 -13.44 -41.24 -9.63
C GLY A 149 -13.45 -39.80 -10.19
N SER A 150 -12.35 -39.36 -10.80
CA SER A 150 -12.31 -38.10 -11.57
C SER A 150 -13.05 -38.25 -12.91
N GLY A 151 -13.58 -37.15 -13.45
CA GLY A 151 -14.23 -37.12 -14.77
C GLY A 151 -15.73 -37.47 -14.78
N ILE A 152 -16.36 -37.59 -13.61
CA ILE A 152 -17.80 -37.87 -13.51
C ILE A 152 -18.58 -36.56 -13.55
N THR A 153 -19.69 -36.56 -14.28
CA THR A 153 -20.71 -35.51 -14.27
C THR A 153 -21.99 -36.07 -13.65
N LEU A 154 -22.48 -35.49 -12.56
CA LEU A 154 -23.84 -35.76 -12.05
C LEU A 154 -24.73 -34.58 -12.34
N ASN A 155 -25.81 -34.81 -13.10
CA ASN A 155 -26.89 -33.87 -13.30
C ASN A 155 -28.06 -34.29 -12.42
N MET A 156 -28.39 -33.50 -11.43
CA MET A 156 -29.44 -33.75 -10.45
C MET A 156 -30.59 -32.75 -10.62
N THR A 157 -31.84 -33.24 -10.55
CA THR A 157 -33.04 -32.40 -10.35
C THR A 157 -33.69 -32.81 -9.03
N GLY A 158 -33.76 -31.90 -8.07
CA GLY A 158 -34.22 -32.13 -6.70
C GLY A 158 -33.27 -31.57 -5.65
N ASP A 159 -33.69 -31.63 -4.40
CA ASP A 159 -32.97 -31.03 -3.28
C ASP A 159 -31.91 -31.97 -2.69
N VAL A 160 -30.85 -31.40 -2.12
CA VAL A 160 -29.79 -32.12 -1.40
C VAL A 160 -29.80 -31.72 0.07
N HIS A 161 -29.89 -32.69 0.96
CA HIS A 161 -29.87 -32.48 2.40
C HIS A 161 -28.66 -33.17 3.05
N GLY A 162 -27.89 -32.39 3.82
CA GLY A 162 -26.90 -32.93 4.75
C GLY A 162 -27.57 -33.76 5.85
N GLY A 163 -26.77 -34.58 6.54
CA GLY A 163 -27.34 -35.55 7.48
C GLY A 163 -27.65 -34.95 8.85
N THR A 164 -28.28 -35.77 9.70
CA THR A 164 -28.57 -35.41 11.10
C THR A 164 -27.57 -35.97 12.09
N VAL A 165 -26.40 -36.42 11.62
CA VAL A 165 -25.27 -36.93 12.43
C VAL A 165 -23.95 -36.35 11.92
N ASN A 166 -22.95 -36.34 12.79
CA ASN A 166 -21.65 -35.77 12.51
C ASN A 166 -21.00 -36.37 11.27
N ASN A 167 -20.45 -35.51 10.40
CA ASN A 167 -19.78 -35.89 9.15
C ASN A 167 -20.65 -36.60 8.11
N ASN A 168 -21.97 -36.39 8.14
CA ASN A 168 -22.86 -36.91 7.11
C ASN A 168 -23.05 -35.90 5.97
N TYR A 169 -22.70 -36.32 4.75
CA TYR A 169 -22.78 -35.47 3.57
C TYR A 169 -23.94 -35.91 2.68
N GLY A 170 -24.76 -34.97 2.20
CA GLY A 170 -25.76 -35.26 1.17
C GLY A 170 -25.05 -35.81 -0.07
N ILE A 171 -24.04 -35.09 -0.56
CA ILE A 171 -23.18 -35.52 -1.66
C ILE A 171 -21.70 -35.30 -1.28
N TRP A 172 -20.85 -36.31 -1.47
CA TRP A 172 -19.40 -36.24 -1.28
C TRP A 172 -18.64 -36.41 -2.60
N MET A 173 -17.88 -35.40 -3.03
CA MET A 173 -17.01 -35.43 -4.22
C MET A 173 -15.53 -35.57 -3.83
N GLY A 174 -15.04 -36.81 -3.67
CA GLY A 174 -13.68 -37.08 -3.20
C GLY A 174 -12.56 -36.65 -4.16
N CYS A 175 -12.85 -36.59 -5.46
CA CYS A 175 -11.85 -36.66 -6.53
C CYS A 175 -12.18 -35.80 -7.76
N GLY A 176 -12.58 -34.54 -7.59
CA GLY A 176 -12.96 -33.70 -8.73
C GLY A 176 -14.18 -34.24 -9.50
N GLY A 177 -14.52 -33.63 -10.63
CA GLY A 177 -15.75 -33.94 -11.40
C GLY A 177 -16.65 -32.72 -11.54
N THR A 178 -17.84 -32.93 -12.09
CA THR A 178 -18.87 -31.91 -12.31
C THR A 178 -20.16 -32.34 -11.61
N LEU A 179 -20.74 -31.48 -10.80
CA LEU A 179 -22.02 -31.67 -10.13
C LEU A 179 -22.94 -30.53 -10.54
N ASN A 180 -24.02 -30.82 -11.26
CA ASN A 180 -25.03 -29.86 -11.64
C ASN A 180 -26.33 -30.19 -10.89
N ILE A 181 -26.80 -29.32 -9.99
CA ILE A 181 -28.03 -29.51 -9.21
C ILE A 181 -29.06 -28.48 -9.70
N THR A 182 -30.27 -28.92 -10.01
CA THR A 182 -31.45 -28.07 -10.19
C THR A 182 -32.37 -28.30 -9.00
N GLY A 183 -32.23 -27.48 -7.98
CA GLY A 183 -32.79 -27.68 -6.65
C GLY A 183 -31.95 -26.98 -5.58
N ASN A 184 -32.41 -27.06 -4.33
CA ASN A 184 -31.76 -26.42 -3.19
C ASN A 184 -30.75 -27.36 -2.51
N VAL A 185 -29.78 -26.78 -1.82
CA VAL A 185 -28.82 -27.50 -0.99
C VAL A 185 -28.92 -27.04 0.46
N TYR A 186 -29.12 -27.97 1.38
CA TYR A 186 -29.25 -27.72 2.81
C TYR A 186 -28.11 -28.39 3.57
N GLY A 187 -27.42 -27.63 4.42
CA GLY A 187 -26.52 -28.17 5.44
C GLY A 187 -27.29 -29.05 6.43
N GLY A 188 -26.59 -29.95 7.11
CA GLY A 188 -27.19 -30.87 8.06
C GLY A 188 -27.48 -30.24 9.43
N THR A 189 -27.97 -31.05 10.37
CA THR A 189 -28.31 -30.56 11.72
C THR A 189 -27.24 -30.81 12.77
N GLN A 190 -26.17 -31.54 12.43
CA GLN A 190 -25.06 -31.91 13.30
C GLN A 190 -23.70 -31.44 12.78
N SER A 191 -22.67 -31.56 13.60
CA SER A 191 -21.36 -30.96 13.29
C SER A 191 -20.74 -31.59 12.05
N TYR A 192 -20.23 -30.77 11.14
CA TYR A 192 -19.67 -31.23 9.85
C TYR A 192 -20.67 -31.97 8.95
N ALA A 193 -21.98 -31.91 9.21
CA ALA A 193 -22.96 -32.49 8.31
C ALA A 193 -23.25 -31.52 7.15
N LYS A 194 -22.82 -31.84 5.93
CA LYS A 194 -22.84 -30.90 4.81
C LYS A 194 -23.84 -31.31 3.73
N GLY A 195 -24.44 -30.36 3.04
CA GLY A 195 -25.25 -30.67 1.86
C GLY A 195 -24.37 -31.27 0.77
N VAL A 196 -23.37 -30.53 0.34
CA VAL A 196 -22.34 -30.98 -0.63
C VAL A 196 -20.95 -30.80 -0.03
N PHE A 197 -20.06 -31.78 -0.18
CA PHE A 197 -18.66 -31.67 0.22
C PHE A 197 -17.71 -32.19 -0.85
N GLY A 198 -16.67 -31.45 -1.26
CA GLY A 198 -15.62 -32.04 -2.11
C GLY A 198 -14.81 -31.09 -2.99
N LYS A 199 -14.25 -31.65 -4.08
CA LYS A 199 -13.48 -30.95 -5.13
C LYS A 199 -14.23 -30.99 -6.47
N GLY A 200 -13.85 -30.12 -7.41
CA GLY A 200 -14.40 -30.11 -8.77
C GLY A 200 -15.33 -28.93 -9.03
N THR A 201 -16.12 -29.02 -10.08
CA THR A 201 -17.10 -28.01 -10.47
C THR A 201 -18.47 -28.34 -9.89
N VAL A 202 -19.07 -27.41 -9.15
CA VAL A 202 -20.43 -27.53 -8.59
C VAL A 202 -21.26 -26.38 -9.13
N THR A 203 -22.32 -26.68 -9.87
CA THR A 203 -23.29 -25.71 -10.38
C THR A 203 -24.63 -25.99 -9.72
N ILE A 204 -25.23 -25.00 -9.05
CA ILE A 204 -26.52 -25.13 -8.38
C ILE A 204 -27.47 -24.09 -8.96
N THR A 205 -28.56 -24.56 -9.53
CA THR A 205 -29.71 -23.77 -9.96
C THR A 205 -30.77 -23.83 -8.86
N GLY A 206 -30.57 -23.04 -7.81
CA GLY A 206 -31.38 -23.03 -6.58
C GLY A 206 -30.66 -22.30 -5.45
N ASN A 207 -31.17 -22.43 -4.23
CA ASN A 207 -30.59 -21.79 -3.05
C ASN A 207 -29.66 -22.73 -2.28
N VAL A 208 -28.75 -22.15 -1.49
CA VAL A 208 -27.87 -22.87 -0.57
C VAL A 208 -28.08 -22.36 0.85
N TYR A 209 -28.36 -23.26 1.78
CA TYR A 209 -28.59 -22.95 3.19
C TYR A 209 -27.56 -23.67 4.05
N GLY A 210 -26.91 -22.94 4.95
CA GLY A 210 -26.16 -23.55 6.04
C GLY A 210 -27.07 -24.29 7.02
N GLY A 211 -26.52 -25.30 7.69
CA GLY A 211 -27.19 -26.13 8.67
C GLY A 211 -27.32 -25.50 10.05
N SER A 212 -27.68 -26.29 11.06
CA SER A 212 -27.96 -25.78 12.42
C SER A 212 -26.83 -25.97 13.44
N ALA A 213 -25.76 -26.70 13.09
CA ALA A 213 -24.65 -27.04 13.98
C ALA A 213 -23.30 -26.55 13.43
N SER A 214 -22.24 -26.64 14.24
CA SER A 214 -20.92 -26.16 13.85
C SER A 214 -20.39 -26.84 12.59
N ASN A 215 -19.99 -26.06 11.59
CA ASN A 215 -19.47 -26.55 10.31
C ASN A 215 -20.47 -27.41 9.50
N ALA A 216 -21.76 -27.32 9.81
CA ALA A 216 -22.82 -27.98 9.05
C ALA A 216 -23.10 -27.22 7.76
N ASP A 217 -22.12 -27.15 6.87
CA ASP A 217 -22.15 -26.21 5.73
C ASP A 217 -23.16 -26.64 4.65
N GLY A 218 -23.80 -25.70 3.97
CA GLY A 218 -24.55 -26.02 2.75
C GLY A 218 -23.62 -26.69 1.73
N ILE A 219 -22.49 -26.02 1.46
CA ILE A 219 -21.39 -26.55 0.64
C ILE A 219 -20.07 -26.39 1.38
N GLY A 220 -19.28 -27.45 1.50
CA GLY A 220 -17.88 -27.37 1.90
C GLY A 220 -16.94 -27.78 0.78
N THR A 221 -15.84 -27.05 0.57
CA THR A 221 -14.86 -27.40 -0.46
C THR A 221 -13.51 -27.85 0.07
N ASN A 222 -12.85 -28.63 -0.78
CA ASN A 222 -11.42 -28.88 -0.75
C ASN A 222 -10.73 -28.04 -1.86
N ALA A 223 -9.39 -28.09 -1.93
CA ALA A 223 -8.60 -27.25 -2.84
C ALA A 223 -9.04 -27.38 -4.31
N GLY A 224 -9.14 -26.25 -5.02
CA GLY A 224 -9.42 -26.22 -6.46
C GLY A 224 -10.89 -26.42 -6.86
N ALA A 225 -11.86 -26.16 -5.98
CA ALA A 225 -13.27 -26.27 -6.34
C ALA A 225 -13.79 -25.02 -7.08
N SER A 226 -14.66 -25.20 -8.07
CA SER A 226 -15.37 -24.12 -8.77
C SER A 226 -16.86 -24.23 -8.48
N ILE A 227 -17.40 -23.36 -7.63
CA ILE A 227 -18.81 -23.34 -7.26
C ILE A 227 -19.52 -22.19 -7.98
N THR A 228 -20.67 -22.49 -8.58
CA THR A 228 -21.62 -21.50 -9.09
C THR A 228 -22.99 -21.78 -8.48
N VAL A 229 -23.60 -20.80 -7.84
CA VAL A 229 -24.96 -20.86 -7.30
C VAL A 229 -25.78 -19.78 -7.99
N SER A 230 -26.88 -20.12 -8.65
CA SER A 230 -27.72 -19.10 -9.32
C SER A 230 -28.63 -18.36 -8.34
N GLY A 231 -29.08 -19.02 -7.26
CA GLY A 231 -29.94 -18.43 -6.23
C GLY A 231 -29.17 -17.83 -5.06
N ASN A 232 -29.82 -17.78 -3.90
CA ASN A 232 -29.29 -17.17 -2.67
C ASN A 232 -28.38 -18.14 -1.91
N VAL A 233 -27.42 -17.58 -1.16
CA VAL A 233 -26.60 -18.32 -0.21
C VAL A 233 -26.83 -17.75 1.18
N THR A 234 -27.35 -18.56 2.10
CA THR A 234 -27.64 -18.14 3.48
C THR A 234 -26.81 -18.95 4.47
N GLY A 235 -26.12 -18.26 5.38
CA GLY A 235 -25.43 -18.90 6.50
C GLY A 235 -26.38 -19.64 7.43
N GLY A 236 -25.87 -20.61 8.18
CA GLY A 236 -26.69 -21.41 9.09
C GLY A 236 -26.72 -20.86 10.53
N ASN A 237 -26.69 -21.78 11.50
CA ASN A 237 -26.53 -21.48 12.93
C ASN A 237 -25.27 -22.15 13.50
N ASN A 238 -24.83 -21.69 14.67
CA ASN A 238 -23.75 -22.29 15.46
C ASN A 238 -22.41 -22.47 14.73
N GLY A 239 -22.10 -21.59 13.77
CA GLY A 239 -20.90 -21.67 12.95
C GLY A 239 -21.07 -22.55 11.71
N ALA A 240 -22.31 -22.77 11.25
CA ALA A 240 -22.58 -23.32 9.93
C ALA A 240 -22.50 -22.23 8.87
N HIS A 241 -21.98 -22.56 7.70
CA HIS A 241 -21.87 -21.63 6.58
C HIS A 241 -22.78 -22.03 5.42
N GLY A 242 -23.19 -21.06 4.60
CA GLY A 242 -23.81 -21.40 3.31
C GLY A 242 -22.77 -22.12 2.44
N ILE A 243 -21.61 -21.48 2.24
CA ILE A 243 -20.45 -22.05 1.55
C ILE A 243 -19.20 -21.86 2.40
N ARG A 244 -18.43 -22.93 2.62
CA ARG A 244 -17.11 -22.90 3.27
C ARG A 244 -16.01 -23.38 2.33
N ILE A 245 -15.06 -22.50 2.07
CA ILE A 245 -13.86 -22.77 1.30
C ILE A 245 -12.72 -23.13 2.26
N SER A 246 -12.36 -24.41 2.35
CA SER A 246 -11.36 -24.83 3.34
C SER A 246 -9.91 -24.75 2.86
N ASN A 247 -9.68 -24.54 1.55
CA ASN A 247 -8.37 -24.64 0.92
C ASN A 247 -8.22 -23.66 -0.27
N SER A 248 -6.99 -23.44 -0.74
CA SER A 248 -6.61 -22.53 -1.83
C SER A 248 -7.25 -22.82 -3.19
N ASN A 249 -7.27 -21.78 -4.05
CA ASN A 249 -7.68 -21.82 -5.47
C ASN A 249 -9.14 -22.23 -5.75
N SER A 250 -10.08 -21.97 -4.84
CA SER A 250 -11.50 -22.17 -5.12
C SER A 250 -12.16 -20.89 -5.66
N ASN A 251 -12.98 -21.03 -6.70
CA ASN A 251 -13.79 -19.93 -7.23
C ASN A 251 -15.24 -20.14 -6.81
N VAL A 252 -15.88 -19.13 -6.25
CA VAL A 252 -17.31 -19.15 -5.87
C VAL A 252 -18.00 -18.00 -6.58
N THR A 253 -19.06 -18.29 -7.32
CA THR A 253 -19.96 -17.30 -7.92
C THR A 253 -21.36 -17.52 -7.37
N VAL A 254 -21.99 -16.46 -6.86
CA VAL A 254 -23.37 -16.45 -6.36
C VAL A 254 -24.16 -15.45 -7.19
N GLY A 255 -25.24 -15.90 -7.82
CA GLY A 255 -26.08 -15.15 -8.74
C GLY A 255 -26.99 -14.15 -8.05
N GLU A 256 -27.46 -14.48 -6.84
CA GLU A 256 -28.32 -13.60 -6.03
C GLU A 256 -27.60 -13.20 -4.72
N LEU A 257 -28.34 -13.11 -3.61
CA LEU A 257 -27.89 -12.53 -2.34
C LEU A 257 -27.05 -13.51 -1.52
N ILE A 258 -25.99 -13.00 -0.89
CA ILE A 258 -25.27 -13.72 0.19
C ILE A 258 -25.70 -13.13 1.53
N THR A 259 -26.30 -13.95 2.40
CA THR A 259 -26.78 -13.55 3.73
C THR A 259 -26.01 -14.30 4.81
N GLY A 260 -25.52 -13.59 5.84
CA GLY A 260 -24.95 -14.20 7.03
C GLY A 260 -25.97 -15.07 7.78
N GLY A 261 -25.50 -15.93 8.69
CA GLY A 261 -26.39 -16.78 9.49
C GLY A 261 -26.99 -16.06 10.71
N ALA A 262 -27.69 -16.80 11.56
CA ALA A 262 -28.37 -16.23 12.73
C ALA A 262 -27.46 -15.95 13.94
N ASN A 263 -26.16 -16.18 13.83
CA ASN A 263 -25.18 -15.81 14.86
C ASN A 263 -23.86 -15.34 14.26
N SER A 264 -23.04 -14.67 15.08
CA SER A 264 -21.81 -13.99 14.64
C SER A 264 -20.77 -14.89 13.97
N SER A 265 -20.83 -16.20 14.17
CA SER A 265 -19.92 -17.19 13.57
C SER A 265 -20.48 -17.90 12.33
N SER A 266 -21.75 -17.72 11.99
CA SER A 266 -22.36 -18.34 10.81
C SER A 266 -22.31 -17.39 9.63
N TYR A 267 -21.70 -17.83 8.54
CA TYR A 267 -21.38 -16.97 7.41
C TYR A 267 -22.11 -17.40 6.15
N GLY A 268 -22.48 -16.46 5.28
CA GLY A 268 -23.02 -16.81 3.97
C GLY A 268 -21.95 -17.56 3.17
N VAL A 269 -20.81 -16.91 2.95
CA VAL A 269 -19.62 -17.54 2.35
C VAL A 269 -18.39 -17.27 3.22
N THR A 270 -17.59 -18.29 3.51
CA THR A 270 -16.35 -18.13 4.28
C THR A 270 -15.17 -18.81 3.60
N VAL A 271 -14.00 -18.18 3.74
CA VAL A 271 -12.71 -18.78 3.42
C VAL A 271 -12.04 -19.14 4.75
N ALA A 272 -11.69 -20.41 4.96
CA ALA A 272 -11.05 -20.84 6.19
C ALA A 272 -9.63 -20.26 6.31
N SER A 273 -9.19 -20.04 7.55
CA SER A 273 -7.84 -19.57 7.85
C SER A 273 -6.79 -20.63 7.50
N GLY A 274 -6.00 -20.40 6.45
CA GLY A 274 -4.87 -21.26 6.07
C GLY A 274 -4.44 -21.06 4.62
N ALA A 275 -3.40 -20.25 4.38
CA ALA A 275 -2.72 -19.99 3.09
C ALA A 275 -3.60 -20.13 1.82
N VAL A 276 -4.76 -19.45 1.82
CA VAL A 276 -5.70 -19.47 0.69
C VAL A 276 -5.33 -18.36 -0.30
N THR A 277 -4.27 -18.57 -1.09
CA THR A 277 -4.02 -17.72 -2.26
C THR A 277 -5.01 -18.07 -3.37
N GLY A 278 -5.47 -17.06 -4.13
CA GLY A 278 -6.22 -17.28 -5.37
C GLY A 278 -7.72 -17.63 -5.27
N CYS A 279 -8.33 -17.59 -4.09
CA CYS A 279 -9.79 -17.73 -4.01
C CYS A 279 -10.49 -16.46 -4.47
N THR A 280 -11.52 -16.62 -5.30
CA THR A 280 -12.38 -15.54 -5.82
C THR A 280 -13.82 -15.79 -5.38
N ILE A 281 -14.47 -14.80 -4.76
CA ILE A 281 -15.90 -14.85 -4.40
C ILE A 281 -16.61 -13.73 -5.15
N ASN A 282 -17.43 -14.08 -6.14
CA ASN A 282 -18.26 -13.14 -6.87
C ASN A 282 -19.71 -13.22 -6.36
N ALA A 283 -20.26 -12.10 -5.90
CA ALA A 283 -21.60 -12.03 -5.31
C ALA A 283 -22.45 -11.00 -6.06
N ASN A 284 -23.24 -11.47 -7.02
CA ASN A 284 -23.94 -10.60 -7.96
C ASN A 284 -25.15 -9.88 -7.34
N GLY A 285 -25.86 -10.51 -6.39
CA GLY A 285 -27.07 -9.97 -5.75
C GLY A 285 -26.84 -9.29 -4.39
N GLY A 286 -25.59 -8.96 -4.05
CA GLY A 286 -25.25 -8.25 -2.82
C GLY A 286 -24.82 -9.14 -1.65
N VAL A 287 -24.42 -8.51 -0.55
CA VAL A 287 -23.92 -9.18 0.65
C VAL A 287 -24.50 -8.51 1.90
N TYR A 288 -25.21 -9.28 2.72
CA TYR A 288 -25.86 -8.81 3.94
C TYR A 288 -25.33 -9.58 5.15
N GLY A 289 -24.76 -8.88 6.13
CA GLY A 289 -24.55 -9.46 7.45
C GLY A 289 -25.91 -9.59 8.13
N ALA A 290 -26.36 -10.78 8.52
CA ALA A 290 -27.61 -10.91 9.28
C ALA A 290 -27.31 -10.72 10.77
N ALA A 291 -27.18 -11.82 11.51
CA ALA A 291 -26.51 -11.80 12.81
C ALA A 291 -25.05 -12.27 12.71
N GLY A 292 -24.70 -12.98 11.65
CA GLY A 292 -23.34 -13.31 11.24
C GLY A 292 -22.85 -12.51 10.04
N CYS A 293 -21.59 -12.74 9.65
CA CYS A 293 -21.01 -12.05 8.51
C CYS A 293 -21.53 -12.59 7.17
N GLY A 294 -21.74 -11.74 6.17
CA GLY A 294 -22.07 -12.22 4.82
C GLY A 294 -20.90 -12.98 4.18
N ILE A 295 -19.74 -12.31 4.06
CA ILE A 295 -18.49 -12.89 3.57
C ILE A 295 -17.36 -12.74 4.58
N VAL A 296 -16.56 -13.78 4.79
CA VAL A 296 -15.30 -13.71 5.56
C VAL A 296 -14.12 -14.19 4.71
N ALA A 297 -13.11 -13.34 4.52
CA ALA A 297 -11.92 -13.60 3.71
C ALA A 297 -10.61 -13.28 4.46
N PRO A 298 -10.01 -14.25 5.17
CA PRO A 298 -8.76 -14.07 5.91
C PRO A 298 -7.52 -13.97 5.01
N ALA A 299 -7.57 -14.44 3.77
CA ALA A 299 -6.55 -14.27 2.74
C ALA A 299 -7.18 -14.56 1.36
N GLY A 300 -6.62 -14.02 0.28
CA GLY A 300 -7.08 -14.28 -1.10
C GLY A 300 -7.46 -13.02 -1.87
N THR A 301 -8.22 -13.13 -2.97
CA THR A 301 -8.77 -11.98 -3.69
C THR A 301 -10.28 -12.10 -3.69
N ALA A 302 -10.95 -11.47 -2.72
CA ALA A 302 -12.41 -11.49 -2.66
C ALA A 302 -12.98 -10.42 -3.61
N ASN A 303 -13.18 -10.76 -4.89
CA ASN A 303 -13.78 -9.85 -5.85
C ASN A 303 -15.32 -9.87 -5.77
N VAL A 304 -15.91 -9.05 -4.90
CA VAL A 304 -17.37 -8.83 -4.85
C VAL A 304 -17.81 -7.93 -6.03
N ILE A 305 -17.95 -8.52 -7.21
CA ILE A 305 -18.26 -7.80 -8.45
C ILE A 305 -19.78 -7.78 -8.67
N ARG A 306 -20.39 -6.58 -8.77
CA ARG A 306 -21.81 -6.45 -9.15
C ARG A 306 -22.08 -6.98 -10.56
N SER A 307 -23.35 -7.37 -10.76
CA SER A 307 -24.03 -7.18 -12.02
C SER A 307 -25.22 -6.21 -11.87
N SER A 308 -25.23 -5.19 -12.72
CA SER A 308 -26.37 -4.39 -13.22
C SER A 308 -27.50 -3.97 -12.25
N SER A 309 -27.51 -2.66 -11.93
CA SER A 309 -28.65 -1.82 -11.56
C SER A 309 -29.39 -2.08 -10.23
N GLU A 310 -29.20 -1.12 -9.31
CA GLU A 310 -30.17 -0.57 -8.34
C GLU A 310 -30.36 -1.13 -6.93
N LEU A 311 -30.17 -2.41 -6.58
CA LEU A 311 -30.40 -2.84 -5.18
C LEU A 311 -29.17 -3.45 -4.48
N ILE A 312 -28.66 -2.67 -3.52
CA ILE A 312 -27.94 -3.02 -2.28
C ILE A 312 -26.69 -3.91 -2.46
N ALA A 313 -25.50 -3.36 -2.61
CA ALA A 313 -24.69 -2.72 -1.55
C ALA A 313 -24.29 -3.69 -0.43
N VAL A 314 -23.01 -3.73 -0.07
CA VAL A 314 -22.57 -4.50 1.10
C VAL A 314 -23.17 -3.86 2.35
N ALA A 315 -23.95 -4.61 3.12
CA ALA A 315 -24.63 -4.08 4.30
C ALA A 315 -24.25 -4.86 5.56
N GLY A 316 -24.00 -4.12 6.65
CA GLY A 316 -23.88 -4.69 7.98
C GLY A 316 -25.24 -5.15 8.52
N GLY A 317 -25.20 -5.96 9.56
CA GLY A 317 -26.37 -6.60 10.13
C GLY A 317 -26.96 -5.94 11.36
N SER A 318 -27.77 -6.72 12.06
CA SER A 318 -28.51 -6.28 13.25
C SER A 318 -27.99 -6.90 14.54
N ALA A 319 -26.80 -7.53 14.53
CA ALA A 319 -26.17 -8.09 15.72
C ALA A 319 -24.69 -7.66 15.82
N ASN A 320 -24.09 -7.86 16.99
CA ASN A 320 -22.69 -7.54 17.23
C ASN A 320 -21.79 -8.35 16.28
N SER A 321 -20.83 -7.69 15.66
CA SER A 321 -19.94 -8.27 14.65
C SER A 321 -20.66 -8.87 13.43
N ALA A 322 -21.90 -8.44 13.13
CA ALA A 322 -22.61 -8.84 11.93
C ALA A 322 -22.10 -8.05 10.72
N TYR A 323 -20.91 -8.37 10.23
CA TYR A 323 -20.30 -7.63 9.13
C TYR A 323 -20.93 -8.00 7.78
N GLY A 324 -21.07 -7.07 6.85
CA GLY A 324 -21.35 -7.46 5.45
C GLY A 324 -20.19 -8.30 4.91
N VAL A 325 -18.99 -7.73 4.93
CA VAL A 325 -17.74 -8.37 4.55
C VAL A 325 -16.68 -8.17 5.65
N SER A 326 -15.97 -9.24 6.02
CA SER A 326 -14.84 -9.21 6.95
C SER A 326 -13.55 -9.64 6.26
N ILE A 327 -12.52 -8.80 6.37
CA ILE A 327 -11.20 -9.03 5.78
C ILE A 327 -10.16 -9.09 6.89
N SER A 328 -9.46 -10.21 7.05
CA SER A 328 -8.47 -10.38 8.13
C SER A 328 -7.03 -10.67 7.66
N GLY A 329 -6.73 -10.55 6.36
CA GLY A 329 -5.36 -10.63 5.83
C GLY A 329 -5.10 -9.70 4.64
N THR A 330 -4.27 -10.14 3.68
CA THR A 330 -3.83 -9.34 2.52
C THR A 330 -4.86 -9.27 1.38
N THR A 331 -6.14 -9.46 1.69
CA THR A 331 -7.18 -9.63 0.67
C THR A 331 -7.40 -8.38 -0.15
N ILE A 332 -7.51 -8.53 -1.48
CA ILE A 332 -8.01 -7.46 -2.36
C ILE A 332 -9.53 -7.62 -2.46
N LEU A 333 -10.27 -6.62 -2.00
CA LEU A 333 -11.72 -6.51 -2.10
C LEU A 333 -12.09 -5.40 -3.08
N THR A 334 -12.82 -5.73 -4.12
CA THR A 334 -13.47 -4.75 -5.00
C THR A 334 -14.97 -4.84 -4.81
N ILE A 335 -15.63 -3.71 -4.58
CA ILE A 335 -17.09 -3.57 -4.47
C ILE A 335 -17.51 -2.50 -5.46
N THR A 336 -18.31 -2.88 -6.45
CA THR A 336 -18.81 -1.88 -7.41
C THR A 336 -20.08 -1.17 -6.93
N GLY A 337 -20.56 -1.47 -5.72
CA GLY A 337 -21.83 -1.04 -5.14
C GLY A 337 -21.67 -0.12 -3.94
N SER A 338 -22.80 0.31 -3.39
CA SER A 338 -22.77 1.08 -2.15
C SER A 338 -22.35 0.19 -0.97
N VAL A 339 -22.03 0.80 0.16
CA VAL A 339 -21.76 0.09 1.41
C VAL A 339 -22.54 0.77 2.51
N THR A 340 -23.31 0.00 3.27
CA THR A 340 -24.15 0.53 4.35
C THR A 340 -23.77 -0.10 5.70
N GLY A 341 -23.74 0.70 6.76
CA GLY A 341 -23.61 0.18 8.13
C GLY A 341 -24.83 -0.64 8.56
N GLY A 342 -24.66 -1.49 9.55
CA GLY A 342 -25.75 -2.22 10.21
C GLY A 342 -26.59 -1.34 11.13
N THR A 343 -27.74 -1.86 11.57
CA THR A 343 -28.80 -1.05 12.17
C THR A 343 -28.81 -1.01 13.70
N VAL A 344 -28.15 -1.96 14.38
CA VAL A 344 -28.40 -2.22 15.81
C VAL A 344 -27.16 -2.14 16.72
N ASP A 345 -25.94 -2.30 16.21
CA ASP A 345 -24.74 -2.23 17.04
C ASP A 345 -23.60 -1.47 16.33
N ALA A 346 -22.79 -0.74 17.09
CA ALA A 346 -21.68 0.05 16.54
C ALA A 346 -20.63 -0.80 15.79
N SER A 347 -20.51 -2.08 16.16
CA SER A 347 -19.63 -3.05 15.50
C SER A 347 -20.24 -3.67 14.25
N ALA A 348 -21.55 -3.57 13.99
CA ALA A 348 -22.21 -4.22 12.85
C ALA A 348 -21.93 -3.48 11.52
N CYS A 349 -20.68 -3.34 11.11
CA CYS A 349 -20.33 -2.55 9.93
C CYS A 349 -20.56 -3.28 8.60
N GLY A 350 -20.72 -2.52 7.50
CA GLY A 350 -20.76 -3.12 6.16
C GLY A 350 -19.45 -3.83 5.82
N ILE A 351 -18.32 -3.19 6.08
CA ILE A 351 -16.99 -3.79 5.91
C ILE A 351 -16.17 -3.67 7.19
N TYR A 352 -15.67 -4.79 7.68
CA TYR A 352 -14.64 -4.85 8.72
C TYR A 352 -13.28 -5.23 8.13
N ALA A 353 -12.36 -4.28 8.04
CA ALA A 353 -11.01 -4.50 7.53
C ALA A 353 -10.01 -4.62 8.70
N ALA A 354 -9.67 -5.85 9.07
CA ALA A 354 -8.70 -6.19 10.11
C ALA A 354 -7.33 -6.65 9.57
N GLY A 355 -7.22 -6.97 8.27
CA GLY A 355 -5.97 -7.36 7.61
C GLY A 355 -5.30 -6.24 6.82
N SER A 356 -4.10 -6.44 6.26
CA SER A 356 -3.35 -5.42 5.49
C SER A 356 -3.73 -5.32 4.00
N GLY A 357 -4.87 -5.91 3.59
CA GLY A 357 -5.36 -5.93 2.22
C GLY A 357 -5.77 -4.58 1.65
N SER A 358 -6.34 -4.56 0.44
CA SER A 358 -6.91 -3.36 -0.16
C SER A 358 -8.41 -3.50 -0.36
N VAL A 359 -9.14 -2.39 -0.21
CA VAL A 359 -10.58 -2.30 -0.43
C VAL A 359 -10.84 -1.19 -1.44
N THR A 360 -11.51 -1.48 -2.54
CA THR A 360 -11.91 -0.51 -3.56
C THR A 360 -13.43 -0.52 -3.68
N ILE A 361 -14.07 0.64 -3.51
CA ILE A 361 -15.52 0.80 -3.51
C ILE A 361 -15.87 1.86 -4.54
N THR A 362 -16.67 1.52 -5.55
CA THR A 362 -17.10 2.51 -6.56
C THR A 362 -18.45 3.13 -6.27
N GLY A 363 -19.26 2.53 -5.39
CA GLY A 363 -20.53 3.11 -4.95
C GLY A 363 -20.40 3.97 -3.69
N ASP A 364 -21.53 4.48 -3.22
CA ASP A 364 -21.58 5.37 -2.05
C ASP A 364 -21.39 4.59 -0.74
N VAL A 365 -20.85 5.25 0.27
CA VAL A 365 -20.63 4.68 1.61
C VAL A 365 -21.50 5.43 2.60
N THR A 366 -22.50 4.74 3.15
CA THR A 366 -23.53 5.33 4.01
C THR A 366 -23.51 4.69 5.39
N ALA A 367 -23.18 5.44 6.43
CA ALA A 367 -23.37 4.93 7.79
C ALA A 367 -24.87 4.79 8.09
N SER A 368 -25.22 3.83 8.93
CA SER A 368 -26.60 3.68 9.40
C SER A 368 -26.80 4.50 10.68
N LEU A 369 -27.80 4.15 11.50
CA LEU A 369 -28.13 4.88 12.72
C LEU A 369 -26.95 4.91 13.72
N ILE A 370 -26.26 3.79 13.89
CA ILE A 370 -25.22 3.64 14.93
C ILE A 370 -23.95 2.92 14.47
N ALA A 371 -24.04 2.05 13.45
CA ALA A 371 -22.88 1.32 12.95
C ALA A 371 -22.15 2.11 11.85
N SER A 372 -20.82 2.00 11.86
CA SER A 372 -20.03 2.53 10.74
C SER A 372 -20.31 1.74 9.46
N ALA A 373 -20.27 2.37 8.29
CA ALA A 373 -20.37 1.59 7.04
C ALA A 373 -19.09 0.78 6.82
N ILE A 374 -17.93 1.37 7.13
CA ILE A 374 -16.63 0.73 7.05
C ILE A 374 -15.88 0.94 8.36
N TRP A 375 -15.31 -0.12 8.90
CA TRP A 375 -14.38 -0.07 10.02
C TRP A 375 -13.03 -0.63 9.59
N ASN A 376 -12.04 0.25 9.44
CA ASN A 376 -10.66 -0.12 9.17
C ASN A 376 -9.87 -0.22 10.48
N ASN A 377 -9.63 -1.44 10.95
CA ASN A 377 -8.86 -1.72 12.16
C ASN A 377 -7.44 -2.22 11.84
N SER A 378 -6.90 -1.87 10.66
CA SER A 378 -5.66 -2.43 10.14
C SER A 378 -4.83 -1.42 9.35
N SER A 379 -3.77 -1.91 8.71
CA SER A 379 -2.95 -1.16 7.75
C SER A 379 -3.53 -1.18 6.31
N SER A 380 -4.79 -1.60 6.12
CA SER A 380 -5.41 -1.67 4.80
C SER A 380 -5.43 -0.33 4.07
N THR A 381 -5.37 -0.38 2.74
CA THR A 381 -5.70 0.77 1.89
C THR A 381 -7.16 0.68 1.45
N ILE A 382 -7.97 1.67 1.80
CA ILE A 382 -9.37 1.76 1.40
C ILE A 382 -9.52 2.91 0.41
N THR A 383 -10.07 2.64 -0.77
CA THR A 383 -10.35 3.62 -1.82
C THR A 383 -11.85 3.65 -2.08
N VAL A 384 -12.46 4.84 -1.99
CA VAL A 384 -13.89 5.05 -2.22
C VAL A 384 -14.08 6.08 -3.32
N THR A 385 -14.71 5.69 -4.42
CA THR A 385 -15.03 6.60 -5.53
C THR A 385 -16.38 7.28 -5.35
N GLY A 386 -17.34 6.61 -4.70
CA GLY A 386 -18.63 7.21 -4.37
C GLY A 386 -18.57 8.22 -3.23
N ASN A 387 -19.71 8.83 -2.93
CA ASN A 387 -19.85 9.76 -1.83
C ASN A 387 -19.86 9.03 -0.49
N ILE A 388 -19.42 9.72 0.55
CA ILE A 388 -19.49 9.27 1.94
C ILE A 388 -20.49 10.14 2.67
N SER A 389 -21.48 9.52 3.28
CA SER A 389 -22.43 10.17 4.18
C SER A 389 -22.55 9.39 5.49
N SER A 390 -22.53 10.08 6.62
CA SER A 390 -22.97 9.48 7.88
C SER A 390 -24.49 9.42 7.97
N GLY A 391 -24.98 8.50 8.80
CA GLY A 391 -26.38 8.41 9.18
C GLY A 391 -26.78 9.45 10.23
N SER A 392 -27.95 9.23 10.83
CA SER A 392 -28.60 10.16 11.75
C SER A 392 -28.29 9.95 13.23
N GLY A 393 -27.47 8.96 13.61
CA GLY A 393 -26.95 8.81 14.97
C GLY A 393 -25.43 8.85 15.00
N ALA A 394 -24.80 8.43 16.11
CA ALA A 394 -23.35 8.53 16.34
C ALA A 394 -22.50 7.55 15.50
N ALA A 395 -22.89 7.34 14.24
CA ALA A 395 -22.25 6.47 13.27
C ALA A 395 -21.26 7.24 12.40
N SER A 396 -20.28 6.52 11.84
CA SER A 396 -19.34 7.10 10.88
C SER A 396 -19.44 6.43 9.51
N GLY A 397 -19.36 7.19 8.41
CA GLY A 397 -19.28 6.57 7.08
C GLY A 397 -18.08 5.62 7.02
N ILE A 398 -16.91 6.13 7.41
CA ILE A 398 -15.69 5.34 7.60
C ILE A 398 -15.09 5.61 8.98
N THR A 399 -14.81 4.57 9.75
CA THR A 399 -13.97 4.63 10.94
C THR A 399 -12.60 4.05 10.62
N ASN A 400 -11.55 4.87 10.68
CA ASN A 400 -10.15 4.44 10.54
C ASN A 400 -9.48 4.37 11.90
N ASN A 401 -9.38 3.17 12.46
CA ASN A 401 -8.74 2.89 13.75
C ASN A 401 -7.33 2.29 13.58
N GLY A 402 -6.98 1.78 12.40
CA GLY A 402 -5.64 1.27 12.09
C GLY A 402 -4.77 2.27 11.31
N SER A 403 -3.49 1.97 11.13
CA SER A 403 -2.50 2.82 10.42
C SER A 403 -2.69 2.90 8.91
N GLY A 404 -3.77 2.31 8.38
CA GLY A 404 -4.09 2.25 6.96
C GLY A 404 -4.32 3.61 6.30
N LYS A 405 -4.38 3.58 4.97
CA LYS A 405 -4.61 4.74 4.11
C LYS A 405 -6.06 4.74 3.63
N ILE A 406 -6.77 5.84 3.83
CA ILE A 406 -8.11 6.04 3.25
C ILE A 406 -8.01 7.06 2.12
N VAL A 407 -8.49 6.71 0.94
CA VAL A 407 -8.58 7.56 -0.25
C VAL A 407 -10.04 7.71 -0.61
N VAL A 408 -10.51 8.94 -0.73
CA VAL A 408 -11.90 9.26 -1.05
C VAL A 408 -11.92 10.22 -2.23
N ILE A 409 -12.53 9.79 -3.32
CA ILE A 409 -12.64 10.59 -4.54
C ILE A 409 -13.96 11.37 -4.54
N GLY A 410 -15.04 10.76 -4.04
CA GLY A 410 -16.34 11.40 -3.89
C GLY A 410 -16.40 12.41 -2.74
N ASN A 411 -17.58 13.02 -2.56
CA ASN A 411 -17.80 14.00 -1.51
C ASN A 411 -17.90 13.34 -0.14
N VAL A 412 -17.54 14.07 0.91
CA VAL A 412 -17.68 13.64 2.31
C VAL A 412 -18.65 14.58 3.01
N THR A 413 -19.74 14.03 3.55
CA THR A 413 -20.77 14.80 4.25
C THR A 413 -20.94 14.28 5.67
N GLY A 414 -20.90 15.19 6.65
CA GLY A 414 -21.23 14.91 8.05
C GLY A 414 -22.71 14.60 8.23
N GLY A 415 -23.07 14.02 9.38
CA GLY A 415 -24.41 13.46 9.56
C GLY A 415 -25.40 14.47 10.13
N SER A 416 -26.60 13.98 10.41
CA SER A 416 -27.65 14.73 11.12
C SER A 416 -27.80 14.31 12.58
N GLY A 417 -26.94 13.43 13.09
CA GLY A 417 -26.87 13.06 14.50
C GLY A 417 -25.68 13.68 15.22
N ALA A 418 -25.78 13.88 16.53
CA ALA A 418 -24.62 14.26 17.34
C ALA A 418 -23.53 13.19 17.22
N ASN A 419 -22.27 13.63 17.01
CA ASN A 419 -21.12 12.77 16.72
C ASN A 419 -21.22 11.94 15.41
N ALA A 420 -22.20 12.20 14.54
CA ALA A 420 -22.29 11.53 13.25
C ALA A 420 -21.24 12.09 12.28
N THR A 421 -20.27 11.26 11.86
CA THR A 421 -19.17 11.76 11.02
C THR A 421 -19.05 11.09 9.66
N GLY A 422 -18.72 11.84 8.61
CA GLY A 422 -18.44 11.21 7.31
C GLY A 422 -17.26 10.24 7.44
N ILE A 423 -16.14 10.72 7.95
CA ILE A 423 -14.94 9.92 8.24
C ILE A 423 -14.43 10.24 9.65
N SER A 424 -14.20 9.22 10.47
CA SER A 424 -13.55 9.33 11.78
C SER A 424 -12.20 8.62 11.78
N ASN A 425 -11.11 9.38 11.89
CA ASN A 425 -9.75 8.86 12.01
C ASN A 425 -9.27 8.89 13.47
N TRP A 426 -9.06 7.71 14.03
CA TRP A 426 -8.58 7.46 15.40
C TRP A 426 -7.15 6.91 15.40
N SER A 427 -6.42 7.08 14.31
CA SER A 427 -5.13 6.45 14.11
C SER A 427 -4.08 7.41 13.53
N THR A 428 -2.86 6.90 13.36
CA THR A 428 -1.77 7.56 12.63
C THR A 428 -1.92 7.45 11.10
N GLY A 429 -2.99 6.82 10.63
CA GLY A 429 -3.27 6.62 9.21
C GLY A 429 -3.45 7.93 8.44
N MET A 430 -3.35 7.83 7.12
CA MET A 430 -3.49 8.97 6.23
C MET A 430 -4.88 9.00 5.60
N LEU A 431 -5.50 10.18 5.58
CA LEU A 431 -6.73 10.46 4.86
C LEU A 431 -6.40 11.34 3.65
N LEU A 432 -6.81 10.91 2.44
CA LEU A 432 -6.72 11.70 1.21
C LEU A 432 -8.11 11.83 0.61
N ILE A 433 -8.64 13.05 0.51
CA ILE A 433 -9.99 13.35 0.05
C ILE A 433 -9.90 14.31 -1.13
N THR A 434 -10.40 13.95 -2.30
CA THR A 434 -10.41 14.85 -3.47
C THR A 434 -11.76 15.50 -3.73
N GLY A 435 -12.85 14.96 -3.18
CA GLY A 435 -14.19 15.56 -3.25
C GLY A 435 -14.42 16.65 -2.21
N ASN A 436 -15.59 17.27 -2.28
CA ASN A 436 -15.99 18.33 -1.36
C ASN A 436 -16.23 17.78 0.04
N VAL A 437 -15.96 18.59 1.06
CA VAL A 437 -16.09 18.23 2.46
C VAL A 437 -17.12 19.16 3.12
N THR A 438 -18.29 18.61 3.47
CA THR A 438 -19.43 19.38 3.99
C THR A 438 -19.78 18.93 5.41
N GLY A 439 -19.74 19.85 6.38
CA GLY A 439 -20.14 19.57 7.77
C GLY A 439 -21.60 19.12 7.89
N GLY A 440 -21.92 18.41 8.97
CA GLY A 440 -23.26 17.94 9.28
C GLY A 440 -24.25 19.04 9.65
N THR A 441 -25.53 18.68 9.72
CA THR A 441 -26.66 19.61 9.88
C THR A 441 -27.02 19.90 11.34
N VAL A 442 -26.54 19.10 12.29
CA VAL A 442 -26.80 19.27 13.72
C VAL A 442 -25.51 19.48 14.49
N ASP A 443 -25.54 20.39 15.48
CA ASP A 443 -24.54 20.69 16.52
C ASP A 443 -23.05 20.70 16.10
N ASN A 444 -22.17 21.29 16.92
CA ASN A 444 -20.72 21.33 16.64
C ASN A 444 -20.03 19.96 16.82
N THR A 445 -20.70 18.83 16.58
CA THR A 445 -20.12 17.47 16.73
C THR A 445 -20.33 16.56 15.51
N ALA A 446 -21.19 16.93 14.55
CA ALA A 446 -21.46 16.13 13.34
C ALA A 446 -20.49 16.47 12.19
N TYR A 447 -19.19 16.22 12.39
CA TYR A 447 -18.15 16.62 11.43
C TYR A 447 -18.21 15.84 10.12
N ALA A 448 -17.82 16.43 9.00
CA ALA A 448 -17.58 15.64 7.79
C ALA A 448 -16.36 14.72 7.98
N VAL A 449 -15.29 15.27 8.54
CA VAL A 449 -14.06 14.55 8.82
C VAL A 449 -13.60 14.88 10.23
N ARG A 450 -13.50 13.86 11.08
CA ARG A 450 -13.00 13.96 12.45
C ARG A 450 -11.65 13.26 12.55
N ASN A 451 -10.63 13.97 13.02
CA ASN A 451 -9.32 13.39 13.31
C ASN A 451 -9.02 13.56 14.81
N ASN A 452 -9.11 12.45 15.54
CA ASN A 452 -8.89 12.42 16.99
C ASN A 452 -7.48 12.02 17.37
N TYR A 453 -6.61 11.74 16.39
CA TYR A 453 -5.25 11.29 16.63
C TYR A 453 -4.25 12.03 15.72
N THR A 454 -3.00 11.56 15.69
CA THR A 454 -1.89 12.20 14.96
C THR A 454 -1.86 11.87 13.46
N GLY A 455 -2.91 11.25 12.92
CA GLY A 455 -3.04 11.01 11.49
C GLY A 455 -3.08 12.31 10.69
N ARG A 456 -2.77 12.24 9.40
CA ARG A 456 -2.72 13.41 8.49
C ARG A 456 -3.94 13.43 7.58
N ILE A 457 -4.56 14.59 7.42
CA ILE A 457 -5.65 14.80 6.46
C ILE A 457 -5.16 15.66 5.32
N TYR A 458 -5.32 15.14 4.10
CA TYR A 458 -5.15 15.85 2.85
C TYR A 458 -6.52 15.98 2.19
N TYR A 459 -6.99 17.20 1.93
CA TYR A 459 -8.26 17.42 1.21
C TYR A 459 -8.07 18.40 0.06
N GLY A 460 -8.68 18.11 -1.10
CA GLY A 460 -8.58 18.94 -2.30
C GLY A 460 -9.87 19.53 -2.85
N GLY A 461 -11.03 19.11 -2.35
CA GLY A 461 -12.31 19.73 -2.70
C GLY A 461 -12.65 20.95 -1.83
N ASP A 462 -13.83 21.52 -2.07
CA ASP A 462 -14.32 22.67 -1.32
C ASP A 462 -14.68 22.27 0.12
N LYS A 463 -14.32 23.13 1.07
CA LYS A 463 -14.72 23.00 2.48
C LYS A 463 -15.97 23.85 2.72
N THR A 464 -17.09 23.21 3.06
CA THR A 464 -18.32 23.90 3.46
C THR A 464 -18.65 23.56 4.90
N ASN A 465 -18.57 24.54 5.80
CA ASN A 465 -19.14 24.38 7.13
C ASN A 465 -20.65 24.59 7.03
N ASN A 466 -21.43 23.70 7.66
CA ASN A 466 -22.86 23.88 7.82
C ASN A 466 -23.10 24.31 9.28
N THR A 467 -24.14 23.80 9.96
CA THR A 467 -24.26 23.94 11.41
C THR A 467 -23.04 23.36 12.13
N ALA A 468 -22.52 22.22 11.67
CA ALA A 468 -21.27 21.65 12.15
C ALA A 468 -20.08 22.06 11.27
N ASN A 469 -18.88 22.07 11.86
CA ASN A 469 -17.64 22.24 11.11
C ASN A 469 -17.40 21.05 10.17
N ALA A 470 -16.83 21.32 9.00
CA ALA A 470 -16.36 20.27 8.09
C ALA A 470 -15.27 19.39 8.74
N PHE A 471 -14.41 19.99 9.58
CA PHE A 471 -13.31 19.30 10.28
C PHE A 471 -13.39 19.52 11.80
N SER A 472 -13.05 18.49 12.59
CA SER A 472 -13.07 18.57 14.07
C SER A 472 -11.87 19.27 14.70
N SER A 473 -10.73 19.32 13.99
CA SER A 473 -9.49 19.96 14.42
C SER A 473 -8.68 20.32 13.18
N GLU A 474 -8.22 21.56 13.08
CA GLU A 474 -7.41 22.03 11.94
C GLU A 474 -5.92 21.73 12.09
N THR A 475 -5.46 21.30 13.28
CA THR A 475 -4.04 21.13 13.62
C THR A 475 -3.30 20.12 12.73
N TYR A 476 -4.02 19.22 12.05
CA TYR A 476 -3.46 18.22 11.14
C TYR A 476 -4.17 18.18 9.77
N VAL A 477 -4.86 19.26 9.42
CA VAL A 477 -5.59 19.39 8.16
C VAL A 477 -4.75 20.21 7.20
N LEU A 478 -4.24 19.55 6.17
CA LEU A 478 -3.55 20.21 5.08
C LEU A 478 -4.47 20.22 3.87
N GLN A 479 -4.84 21.41 3.42
CA GLN A 479 -5.51 21.54 2.13
C GLN A 479 -4.49 21.16 1.06
N ALA A 480 -4.65 19.97 0.48
CA ALA A 480 -3.95 19.61 -0.72
C ALA A 480 -4.58 20.48 -1.82
N VAL A 481 -3.90 21.55 -2.24
CA VAL A 481 -4.34 22.32 -3.40
C VAL A 481 -4.20 21.44 -4.64
N ILE A 482 -5.22 20.62 -4.91
CA ILE A 482 -5.37 19.86 -6.15
C ILE A 482 -5.98 20.85 -7.13
N ALA A 483 -5.16 21.68 -7.75
CA ALA A 483 -5.64 22.74 -8.63
C ALA A 483 -6.42 22.14 -9.80
N LYS A 484 -7.72 22.45 -9.87
CA LYS A 484 -8.63 21.97 -10.91
C LYS A 484 -8.53 22.76 -12.23
N THR A 485 -7.63 23.74 -12.37
CA THR A 485 -7.59 24.55 -13.60
C THR A 485 -6.23 25.20 -13.83
N ALA A 486 -5.80 25.20 -15.10
CA ALA A 486 -4.65 25.95 -15.58
C ALA A 486 -4.84 27.46 -15.33
N GLY A 487 -4.01 28.03 -14.46
CA GLY A 487 -3.99 29.46 -14.15
C GLY A 487 -2.99 29.73 -13.02
N ASN A 488 -2.41 30.94 -12.97
CA ASN A 488 -1.35 31.33 -12.02
C ASN A 488 -1.68 30.94 -10.57
N TRP A 489 -0.74 30.24 -9.91
CA TRP A 489 -0.93 29.60 -8.61
C TRP A 489 -0.44 30.54 -7.50
N SER A 490 -1.36 31.28 -6.87
CA SER A 490 -1.02 32.12 -5.70
C SER A 490 -2.22 32.27 -4.77
N THR A 491 -2.18 31.67 -3.57
CA THR A 491 -2.76 32.16 -2.28
C THR A 491 -2.96 31.09 -1.18
N GLY A 492 -2.83 29.78 -1.45
CA GLY A 492 -3.14 28.72 -0.46
C GLY A 492 -2.04 28.46 0.59
N SER A 493 -2.41 28.27 1.87
CA SER A 493 -1.51 28.38 3.03
C SER A 493 -0.47 27.26 3.28
N ASN A 494 -0.46 26.14 2.55
CA ASN A 494 0.59 25.09 2.56
C ASN A 494 0.34 24.09 1.39
N TRP A 495 1.38 23.47 0.79
CA TRP A 495 1.25 22.56 -0.38
C TRP A 495 1.78 21.14 -0.13
N TYR A 496 0.94 20.12 -0.36
CA TYR A 496 1.28 18.69 -0.39
C TYR A 496 0.39 17.97 -1.44
N GLY A 497 0.95 17.49 -2.55
CA GLY A 497 0.17 16.78 -3.57
C GLY A 497 1.03 15.98 -4.56
N ASN A 498 0.46 14.91 -5.14
CA ASN A 498 1.10 14.04 -6.15
C ASN A 498 1.00 14.57 -7.59
N ALA A 499 0.27 15.66 -7.83
CA ALA A 499 0.23 16.31 -9.13
C ALA A 499 1.43 17.25 -9.24
N ALA A 500 2.52 16.76 -9.85
CA ALA A 500 3.67 17.59 -10.17
C ALA A 500 3.21 18.78 -11.02
N PRO A 501 3.70 20.02 -10.78
CA PRO A 501 3.61 21.08 -11.76
C PRO A 501 4.13 20.55 -13.09
N THR A 502 3.33 20.66 -14.15
CA THR A 502 3.81 20.33 -15.50
C THR A 502 4.93 21.31 -15.88
N ALA A 503 5.82 20.93 -16.80
CA ALA A 503 7.06 21.64 -17.15
C ALA A 503 6.91 23.10 -17.67
N GLU A 504 5.70 23.67 -17.60
CA GLU A 504 5.35 24.98 -18.12
C GLU A 504 4.70 25.92 -17.09
N GLN A 505 4.54 25.49 -15.84
CA GLN A 505 3.81 26.26 -14.82
C GLN A 505 4.73 27.02 -13.85
N ASN A 506 4.29 28.23 -13.49
CA ASN A 506 4.94 29.09 -12.49
C ASN A 506 4.30 28.90 -11.12
N THR A 507 5.13 28.77 -10.08
CA THR A 507 4.70 28.56 -8.70
C THR A 507 5.07 29.76 -7.83
N TYR A 508 4.11 30.39 -7.17
CA TYR A 508 4.37 31.52 -6.26
C TYR A 508 4.20 31.12 -4.78
N LEU A 509 5.26 31.26 -3.98
CA LEU A 509 5.32 30.95 -2.54
C LEU A 509 5.21 32.26 -1.71
N ASN A 510 3.98 32.74 -1.51
CA ASN A 510 3.71 33.98 -0.76
C ASN A 510 3.56 33.72 0.76
N ASN A 511 4.67 33.66 1.49
CA ASN A 511 4.77 33.28 2.92
C ASN A 511 4.40 31.80 3.22
N LEU A 512 4.77 30.87 2.34
CA LEU A 512 4.33 29.47 2.37
C LEU A 512 5.50 28.48 2.43
N VAL A 513 5.25 27.31 3.03
CA VAL A 513 6.14 26.15 2.94
C VAL A 513 5.63 25.21 1.86
N MET A 514 6.48 24.92 0.88
CA MET A 514 6.25 23.88 -0.11
C MET A 514 7.15 22.69 0.19
N VAL A 515 6.53 21.51 0.37
CA VAL A 515 7.25 20.23 0.46
C VAL A 515 6.99 19.43 -0.81
N MET A 516 8.05 19.20 -1.60
CA MET A 516 7.98 18.35 -2.79
C MET A 516 8.50 16.94 -2.47
N ASP A 517 7.61 15.96 -2.41
CA ASP A 517 7.90 14.52 -2.21
C ASP A 517 7.37 13.71 -3.40
N ILE A 518 8.06 13.80 -4.54
CA ILE A 518 7.69 13.05 -5.77
C ILE A 518 8.96 12.53 -6.46
N ALA A 519 8.84 11.37 -7.11
CA ALA A 519 9.93 10.61 -7.73
C ALA A 519 10.59 11.26 -8.98
N THR A 520 10.12 12.39 -9.51
CA THR A 520 10.81 13.22 -10.53
C THR A 520 9.96 14.45 -10.80
N ILE A 521 10.53 15.66 -10.67
CA ILE A 521 9.83 16.91 -11.00
C ILE A 521 10.75 17.82 -11.81
N THR A 522 10.19 18.43 -12.86
CA THR A 522 10.77 19.57 -13.56
C THR A 522 9.86 20.80 -13.38
N VAL A 523 10.25 21.77 -12.54
CA VAL A 523 9.49 23.02 -12.33
C VAL A 523 10.09 24.13 -13.20
N ARG A 524 9.28 24.90 -13.93
CA ARG A 524 9.75 26.02 -14.75
C ARG A 524 10.22 27.17 -13.87
N ASP A 525 9.30 27.90 -13.24
CA ASP A 525 9.63 29.03 -12.36
C ASP A 525 9.08 28.83 -10.94
N VAL A 526 9.92 29.07 -9.92
CA VAL A 526 9.52 29.19 -8.51
C VAL A 526 9.82 30.62 -8.05
N TYR A 527 8.79 31.33 -7.61
CA TYR A 527 8.89 32.69 -7.08
C TYR A 527 8.50 32.68 -5.60
N ALA A 528 9.46 32.79 -4.69
CA ALA A 528 9.14 33.08 -3.28
C ALA A 528 9.28 34.58 -3.07
N ILE A 529 8.15 35.28 -2.96
CA ILE A 529 8.09 36.73 -2.75
C ILE A 529 7.18 36.94 -1.54
N GLY A 530 7.76 37.27 -0.38
CA GLY A 530 6.99 37.44 0.85
C GLY A 530 7.85 37.84 2.05
N ALA A 531 7.29 38.68 2.92
CA ALA A 531 8.03 39.40 3.96
C ALA A 531 8.37 38.56 5.21
N MET A 532 7.79 37.37 5.45
CA MET A 532 8.21 36.49 6.56
C MET A 532 7.93 35.00 6.26
N SER A 533 8.96 34.14 6.35
CA SER A 533 8.88 32.66 6.52
C SER A 533 8.68 31.72 5.31
N SER A 534 8.77 32.15 4.05
CA SER A 534 8.70 31.20 2.92
C SER A 534 9.89 30.22 2.89
N GLN A 535 9.63 28.91 2.74
CA GLN A 535 10.66 27.88 2.58
C GLN A 535 10.30 26.90 1.46
N LEU A 536 11.28 26.60 0.60
CA LEU A 536 11.22 25.49 -0.33
C LEU A 536 11.95 24.28 0.29
N ILE A 537 11.20 23.27 0.72
CA ILE A 537 11.77 22.03 1.24
C ILE A 537 11.69 20.97 0.14
N ILE A 538 12.85 20.51 -0.31
CA ILE A 538 12.99 19.46 -1.31
C ILE A 538 13.37 18.18 -0.58
N ASP A 539 12.40 17.27 -0.45
CA ASP A 539 12.55 15.97 0.20
C ASP A 539 12.19 14.87 -0.81
N ALA A 540 13.05 14.71 -1.82
CA ALA A 540 12.73 13.91 -2.99
C ALA A 540 13.40 12.54 -2.95
N SER A 541 12.63 11.47 -3.14
CA SER A 541 13.16 10.11 -3.30
C SER A 541 13.90 9.87 -4.62
N ALA A 542 13.94 10.86 -5.54
CA ALA A 542 14.66 10.84 -6.81
C ALA A 542 15.07 12.27 -7.27
N GLY A 543 15.73 12.40 -8.42
CA GLY A 543 16.32 13.68 -8.86
C GLY A 543 15.29 14.78 -9.15
N VAL A 544 15.56 16.00 -8.70
CA VAL A 544 14.71 17.19 -8.89
C VAL A 544 15.43 18.21 -9.75
N LYS A 545 14.75 18.78 -10.76
CA LYS A 545 15.31 19.85 -11.60
C LYS A 545 14.39 21.07 -11.59
N ILE A 546 14.88 22.22 -11.13
CA ILE A 546 14.21 23.52 -11.29
C ILE A 546 14.85 24.19 -12.52
N LEU A 547 14.09 24.49 -13.57
CA LEU A 547 14.62 24.97 -14.86
C LEU A 547 14.93 26.46 -14.86
N ASN A 548 14.20 27.27 -14.10
CA ASN A 548 14.31 28.73 -14.17
C ASN A 548 13.67 29.42 -12.95
N ALA A 549 14.23 29.31 -11.76
CA ALA A 549 13.70 30.09 -10.63
C ALA A 549 14.00 31.60 -10.81
N GLY A 550 12.97 32.44 -10.79
CA GLY A 550 13.15 33.88 -10.60
C GLY A 550 13.65 34.20 -9.19
N ILE A 551 13.83 35.49 -8.88
CA ILE A 551 14.32 35.98 -7.57
C ILE A 551 13.61 35.24 -6.43
N ILE A 552 14.34 34.40 -5.71
CA ILE A 552 13.85 33.78 -4.49
C ILE A 552 14.29 34.71 -3.36
N SER A 553 13.34 35.44 -2.75
CA SER A 553 13.63 36.37 -1.65
C SER A 553 12.72 36.10 -0.46
N GLY A 554 13.29 35.85 0.72
CA GLY A 554 12.50 35.65 1.94
C GLY A 554 13.30 35.93 3.20
N SER A 555 12.63 36.48 4.21
CA SER A 555 13.14 36.73 5.57
C SER A 555 12.63 35.62 6.51
N GLY A 556 13.49 34.70 6.94
CA GLY A 556 13.12 33.61 7.87
C GLY A 556 14.34 32.93 8.50
N SER A 557 14.20 32.37 9.70
CA SER A 557 15.35 31.91 10.52
C SER A 557 16.11 30.67 10.01
N THR A 558 15.58 29.94 9.03
CA THR A 558 16.18 28.72 8.45
C THR A 558 16.00 28.71 6.92
N GLY A 559 17.01 28.21 6.21
CA GLY A 559 17.29 28.52 4.79
C GLY A 559 16.13 28.48 3.79
N LEU A 560 16.23 29.33 2.76
CA LEU A 560 15.22 29.53 1.72
C LEU A 560 14.99 28.27 0.85
N ILE A 561 16.07 27.54 0.56
CA ILE A 561 16.04 26.21 -0.04
C ILE A 561 16.64 25.21 0.94
N ARG A 562 15.87 24.21 1.35
CA ARG A 562 16.33 23.11 2.21
C ARG A 562 16.29 21.80 1.45
N VAL A 563 17.44 21.15 1.28
CA VAL A 563 17.54 19.82 0.66
C VAL A 563 17.87 18.80 1.73
N ASN A 564 16.92 17.90 2.03
CA ASN A 564 17.05 16.88 3.10
C ASN A 564 17.51 15.49 2.61
N ASN A 565 17.83 15.37 1.32
CA ASN A 565 17.89 14.09 0.59
C ASN A 565 19.17 13.26 0.86
N SER A 566 19.05 11.93 0.82
CA SER A 566 20.08 10.94 1.13
C SER A 566 20.71 10.23 -0.09
N GLY A 567 20.82 10.89 -1.26
CA GLY A 567 21.65 10.35 -2.36
C GLY A 567 21.33 10.78 -3.79
N ASN A 568 20.22 11.48 -4.05
CA ASN A 568 19.86 11.90 -5.42
C ASN A 568 20.29 13.35 -5.74
N LYS A 569 20.58 13.62 -7.02
CA LYS A 569 20.96 14.96 -7.52
C LYS A 569 19.77 15.91 -7.60
N VAL A 570 19.88 17.07 -6.95
CA VAL A 570 18.95 18.20 -7.06
C VAL A 570 19.63 19.30 -7.86
N THR A 571 19.11 19.63 -9.04
CA THR A 571 19.60 20.75 -9.86
C THR A 571 18.66 21.94 -9.74
N VAL A 572 19.16 23.09 -9.29
CA VAL A 572 18.42 24.36 -9.21
C VAL A 572 19.01 25.33 -10.23
N ASN A 573 18.32 25.58 -11.33
CA ASN A 573 18.66 26.68 -12.24
C ASN A 573 17.84 27.90 -11.82
N CYS A 574 18.51 29.03 -11.57
CA CYS A 574 17.86 30.27 -11.16
C CYS A 574 18.60 31.49 -11.67
N THR A 575 17.91 32.64 -11.78
CA THR A 575 18.57 33.90 -12.11
C THR A 575 19.38 34.41 -10.92
N SER A 576 18.75 34.46 -9.74
CA SER A 576 19.38 34.91 -8.50
C SER A 576 18.71 34.28 -7.28
N ILE A 577 19.48 34.04 -6.21
CA ILE A 577 18.95 33.62 -4.91
C ILE A 577 19.29 34.72 -3.90
N VAL A 578 18.29 35.30 -3.23
CA VAL A 578 18.51 36.40 -2.28
C VAL A 578 17.98 35.97 -0.91
N ALA A 579 18.88 35.61 0.02
CA ALA A 579 18.46 35.47 1.40
C ALA A 579 18.06 36.85 1.94
N GLY A 580 16.92 36.97 2.63
CA GLY A 580 16.52 38.19 3.32
C GLY A 580 17.28 38.33 4.64
N THR A 581 16.60 38.26 5.79
CA THR A 581 17.26 38.23 7.11
C THR A 581 17.66 36.82 7.56
N SER A 582 17.68 35.87 6.63
CA SER A 582 17.82 34.44 6.93
C SER A 582 19.25 34.04 7.24
N THR A 583 19.42 33.04 8.11
CA THR A 583 20.74 32.47 8.44
C THR A 583 21.45 31.93 7.20
N CYS A 584 20.73 31.38 6.22
CA CYS A 584 21.32 30.96 4.94
C CYS A 584 20.35 31.08 3.75
N ALA A 585 20.87 31.18 2.52
CA ALA A 585 20.03 31.09 1.31
C ALA A 585 19.77 29.62 0.94
N VAL A 586 20.78 28.76 1.07
CA VAL A 586 20.67 27.32 0.78
C VAL A 586 21.19 26.51 1.96
N TYR A 587 20.37 25.57 2.44
CA TYR A 587 20.70 24.59 3.47
C TYR A 587 20.76 23.19 2.85
N ILE A 588 21.89 22.49 3.06
CA ILE A 588 22.14 21.15 2.51
C ILE A 588 22.35 20.15 3.66
N ALA A 589 21.48 19.15 3.75
CA ALA A 589 21.56 18.05 4.71
C ALA A 589 22.54 16.95 4.28
N ALA A 590 22.76 15.96 5.15
CA ALA A 590 23.73 14.89 4.93
C ALA A 590 23.36 13.97 3.75
N GLY A 591 24.35 13.63 2.92
CA GLY A 591 24.19 12.76 1.76
C GLY A 591 23.52 13.40 0.53
N ALA A 592 23.23 14.70 0.55
CA ALA A 592 22.58 15.38 -0.57
C ALA A 592 23.58 15.72 -1.70
N ILE A 593 23.17 15.54 -2.95
CA ILE A 593 23.91 16.01 -4.13
C ILE A 593 23.14 17.20 -4.70
N VAL A 594 23.71 18.40 -4.69
CA VAL A 594 23.06 19.65 -5.12
C VAL A 594 23.90 20.35 -6.18
N GLU A 595 23.26 20.75 -7.27
CA GLU A 595 23.84 21.58 -8.33
C GLU A 595 23.04 22.88 -8.46
N LEU A 596 23.64 24.01 -8.13
CA LEU A 596 23.07 25.34 -8.25
C LEU A 596 23.64 26.01 -9.50
N ASN A 597 22.82 26.20 -10.52
CA ASN A 597 23.17 26.96 -11.72
C ASN A 597 22.53 28.35 -11.60
N VAL A 598 23.33 29.36 -11.26
CA VAL A 598 22.87 30.72 -10.98
C VAL A 598 23.42 31.66 -12.04
N SER A 599 22.57 32.23 -12.89
CA SER A 599 23.03 33.02 -14.04
C SER A 599 23.54 34.43 -13.66
N ASP A 600 23.04 34.99 -12.56
CA ASP A 600 23.50 36.26 -12.01
C ASP A 600 24.26 36.02 -10.69
N SER A 601 23.56 36.08 -9.55
CA SER A 601 24.20 36.12 -8.23
C SER A 601 23.39 35.41 -7.12
N ILE A 602 24.08 34.74 -6.20
CA ILE A 602 23.54 34.30 -4.90
C ILE A 602 23.93 35.34 -3.85
N TYR A 603 22.96 36.02 -3.24
CA TYR A 603 23.17 37.01 -2.18
C TYR A 603 22.86 36.39 -0.81
N GLY A 604 23.85 36.44 0.08
CA GLY A 604 23.64 36.23 1.50
C GLY A 604 22.76 37.33 2.12
N GLY A 605 22.09 36.99 3.22
CA GLY A 605 21.16 37.89 3.88
C GLY A 605 21.76 39.13 4.53
N ILE A 606 20.89 40.04 4.95
CA ILE A 606 21.21 41.22 5.77
C ILE A 606 20.84 40.86 7.21
N GLY A 607 21.81 40.41 8.02
CA GLY A 607 21.53 39.93 9.39
C GLY A 607 22.77 39.59 10.22
N LEU A 608 22.55 39.18 11.46
CA LEU A 608 23.58 38.61 12.34
C LEU A 608 23.82 37.14 11.94
N ASN A 609 25.05 36.76 11.56
CA ASN A 609 25.45 35.41 11.12
C ASN A 609 24.72 34.93 9.86
N THR A 610 24.93 35.63 8.74
CA THR A 610 24.31 35.32 7.45
C THR A 610 25.28 34.60 6.52
N TYR A 611 24.85 33.44 6.03
CA TYR A 611 25.57 32.58 5.10
C TYR A 611 24.91 32.66 3.71
N GLY A 612 25.69 32.71 2.62
CA GLY A 612 25.13 32.49 1.28
C GLY A 612 24.66 31.04 1.15
N VAL A 613 25.58 30.11 1.38
CA VAL A 613 25.32 28.67 1.43
C VAL A 613 25.80 28.08 2.74
N TYR A 614 24.96 27.25 3.37
CA TYR A 614 25.25 26.56 4.63
C TYR A 614 25.12 25.05 4.42
N ALA A 615 26.28 24.37 4.32
CA ALA A 615 26.34 22.93 4.14
C ALA A 615 26.80 22.25 5.44
N VAL A 616 25.91 21.49 6.07
CA VAL A 616 26.14 20.84 7.38
C VAL A 616 26.05 19.33 7.35
N GLY A 617 25.67 18.76 6.22
CA GLY A 617 25.55 17.32 6.05
C GLY A 617 26.84 16.62 5.66
N ALA A 618 27.23 15.56 6.37
CA ALA A 618 28.37 14.75 5.94
C ALA A 618 28.08 14.05 4.60
N GLY A 619 29.09 13.93 3.73
CA GLY A 619 28.97 13.23 2.44
C GLY A 619 28.15 13.95 1.38
N ALA A 620 27.88 15.26 1.53
CA ALA A 620 27.17 16.02 0.52
C ALA A 620 28.11 16.46 -0.64
N THR A 621 27.54 16.60 -1.83
CA THR A 621 28.22 17.17 -3.00
C THR A 621 27.49 18.44 -3.42
N LEU A 622 28.21 19.55 -3.53
CA LEU A 622 27.66 20.86 -3.92
C LEU A 622 28.41 21.39 -5.15
N THR A 623 27.69 21.60 -6.25
CA THR A 623 28.21 22.32 -7.42
C THR A 623 27.52 23.68 -7.52
N ILE A 624 28.27 24.78 -7.60
CA ILE A 624 27.76 26.13 -7.84
C ILE A 624 28.32 26.64 -9.16
N ASN A 625 27.46 26.85 -10.15
CA ASN A 625 27.80 27.42 -11.44
C ASN A 625 27.18 28.82 -11.51
N GLY A 626 27.90 29.85 -11.06
CA GLY A 626 27.38 31.23 -10.97
C GLY A 626 28.19 32.15 -10.06
N THR A 627 27.76 33.40 -9.91
CA THR A 627 28.38 34.34 -8.96
C THR A 627 27.81 34.13 -7.56
N LEU A 628 28.66 34.06 -6.54
CA LEU A 628 28.27 33.99 -5.14
C LEU A 628 28.75 35.24 -4.41
N MET A 629 27.82 36.01 -3.87
CA MET A 629 28.06 37.24 -3.13
C MET A 629 27.73 37.04 -1.65
N ALA A 630 28.71 37.28 -0.78
CA ALA A 630 28.44 37.35 0.65
C ALA A 630 27.48 38.52 0.92
N GLY A 631 26.54 38.31 1.84
CA GLY A 631 25.59 39.34 2.26
C GLY A 631 26.26 40.54 2.93
N VAL A 632 25.47 41.55 3.26
CA VAL A 632 25.94 42.74 3.98
C VAL A 632 25.44 42.64 5.43
N GLY A 633 26.20 41.96 6.30
CA GLY A 633 25.84 41.72 7.70
C GLY A 633 26.70 42.48 8.72
N VAL A 634 26.22 42.56 9.98
CA VAL A 634 26.77 43.43 11.06
C VAL A 634 27.77 42.74 12.02
N THR A 635 27.99 41.41 11.93
CA THR A 635 28.93 40.71 12.85
C THR A 635 29.74 39.59 12.22
N HIS A 636 29.14 38.70 11.41
CA HIS A 636 29.83 37.65 10.65
C HIS A 636 29.08 37.40 9.35
N THR A 637 29.75 37.59 8.21
CA THR A 637 29.18 37.31 6.89
C THR A 637 30.11 36.43 6.09
N GLU A 638 29.59 35.29 5.68
CA GLU A 638 30.32 34.30 4.91
C GLU A 638 29.54 33.93 3.65
N ALA A 639 30.23 33.88 2.50
CA ALA A 639 29.58 33.46 1.26
C ALA A 639 29.24 31.96 1.32
N VAL A 640 30.15 31.15 1.87
CA VAL A 640 29.95 29.72 2.10
C VAL A 640 30.46 29.34 3.50
N TYR A 641 29.60 28.66 4.27
CA TYR A 641 29.97 27.99 5.51
C TYR A 641 29.83 26.48 5.38
N LEU A 642 30.94 25.78 5.61
CA LEU A 642 31.05 24.32 5.51
C LEU A 642 31.37 23.75 6.88
N ALA A 643 30.46 22.96 7.47
CA ALA A 643 30.65 22.40 8.82
C ALA A 643 30.71 20.86 8.88
N ALA A 644 30.64 20.19 7.73
CA ALA A 644 30.49 18.74 7.64
C ALA A 644 31.73 18.01 7.11
N ALA A 645 31.90 16.75 7.51
CA ALA A 645 32.95 15.88 6.99
C ALA A 645 32.61 15.30 5.59
N ASN A 646 33.64 14.96 4.81
CA ASN A 646 33.55 14.33 3.49
C ASN A 646 32.71 15.11 2.47
N LEU A 647 32.83 16.44 2.49
CA LEU A 647 32.09 17.30 1.57
C LEU A 647 32.87 17.49 0.26
N ILE A 648 32.19 17.39 -0.88
CA ILE A 648 32.77 17.74 -2.19
C ILE A 648 32.09 19.03 -2.67
N VAL A 649 32.84 20.12 -2.80
CA VAL A 649 32.32 21.41 -3.28
C VAL A 649 33.04 21.81 -4.56
N THR A 650 32.28 22.11 -5.61
CA THR A 650 32.81 22.65 -6.86
C THR A 650 32.15 23.99 -7.16
N ILE A 651 32.92 25.06 -7.34
CA ILE A 651 32.41 26.39 -7.65
C ILE A 651 33.01 26.82 -8.98
N THR A 652 32.21 26.95 -10.04
CA THR A 652 32.69 27.27 -11.40
C THR A 652 32.43 28.73 -11.82
N GLY A 653 32.25 29.62 -10.84
CA GLY A 653 32.00 31.04 -11.09
C GLY A 653 32.74 31.96 -10.11
N THR A 654 32.31 33.21 -10.04
CA THR A 654 32.98 34.24 -9.25
C THR A 654 32.47 34.25 -7.81
N MET A 655 33.35 34.25 -6.82
CA MET A 655 33.00 34.48 -5.43
C MET A 655 33.42 35.88 -5.01
N TRP A 656 32.50 36.63 -4.40
CA TRP A 656 32.76 37.99 -3.92
C TRP A 656 32.33 38.13 -2.46
N ALA A 657 33.27 38.44 -1.57
CA ALA A 657 32.95 38.83 -0.20
C ALA A 657 32.69 40.34 -0.16
N ALA A 658 31.42 40.78 -0.09
CA ALA A 658 31.10 42.17 0.17
C ALA A 658 31.17 42.44 1.69
N GLN A 659 31.69 43.60 2.07
CA GLN A 659 31.74 44.03 3.47
C GLN A 659 31.32 45.49 3.57
N SER A 660 30.35 45.81 4.44
CA SER A 660 30.02 47.21 4.78
C SER A 660 30.07 47.40 6.29
N GLY A 661 31.15 47.96 6.81
CA GLY A 661 31.24 48.39 8.21
C GLY A 661 32.64 48.20 8.81
N SER A 662 33.01 49.13 9.69
CA SER A 662 34.28 49.11 10.43
C SER A 662 34.28 47.99 11.49
N GLY A 663 35.30 47.12 11.47
CA GLY A 663 35.56 46.14 12.53
C GLY A 663 35.05 44.71 12.32
N MET A 664 34.81 44.28 11.07
CA MET A 664 34.20 42.97 10.79
C MET A 664 35.14 42.02 10.04
N TYR A 665 34.77 40.74 10.02
CA TYR A 665 35.42 39.67 9.25
C TYR A 665 34.59 39.40 7.98
N GLY A 666 35.06 39.89 6.83
CA GLY A 666 34.51 39.49 5.54
C GLY A 666 35.21 38.23 5.09
N MET A 667 34.46 37.12 4.97
CA MET A 667 35.02 35.82 4.61
C MET A 667 34.32 35.27 3.38
N ALA A 668 35.06 35.02 2.30
CA ALA A 668 34.44 34.39 1.14
C ALA A 668 34.12 32.91 1.41
N LEU A 669 34.96 32.23 2.18
CA LEU A 669 34.79 30.83 2.54
C LEU A 669 35.29 30.53 3.96
N TYR A 670 34.44 29.87 4.75
CA TYR A 670 34.80 29.30 6.04
C TYR A 670 34.48 27.79 6.09
N ALA A 671 35.50 26.98 6.38
CA ALA A 671 35.34 25.56 6.68
C ALA A 671 35.71 25.29 8.13
N ASN A 672 34.75 24.84 8.94
CA ASN A 672 34.91 24.62 10.39
C ASN A 672 35.77 23.37 10.69
N THR A 673 36.44 23.40 11.84
CA THR A 673 37.29 22.36 12.48
C THR A 673 36.77 20.92 12.46
N SER A 674 35.46 20.69 12.38
CA SER A 674 34.84 19.35 12.34
C SER A 674 34.78 18.72 10.95
N ALA A 675 35.10 19.47 9.88
CA ALA A 675 35.03 19.01 8.50
C ALA A 675 36.30 18.23 8.09
N SER A 676 36.40 16.96 8.45
CA SER A 676 37.45 16.09 7.91
C SER A 676 37.13 15.64 6.49
N GLY A 677 38.08 15.70 5.54
CA GLY A 677 37.89 15.17 4.18
C GLY A 677 37.13 16.08 3.20
N LEU A 678 37.19 17.41 3.39
CA LEU A 678 36.66 18.39 2.42
C LEU A 678 37.48 18.37 1.13
N ILE A 679 36.84 18.18 -0.03
CA ILE A 679 37.42 18.42 -1.36
C ILE A 679 36.73 19.65 -1.93
N LEU A 680 37.47 20.74 -2.07
CA LEU A 680 36.99 21.99 -2.65
C LEU A 680 37.70 22.26 -3.97
N THR A 681 36.93 22.44 -5.04
CA THR A 681 37.44 22.84 -6.35
C THR A 681 36.84 24.18 -6.73
N ILE A 682 37.67 25.21 -6.91
CA ILE A 682 37.24 26.52 -7.38
C ILE A 682 37.76 26.71 -8.81
N VAL A 683 36.84 26.85 -9.77
CA VAL A 683 37.11 27.12 -11.17
C VAL A 683 36.55 28.52 -11.48
N GLY A 684 37.23 29.55 -11.00
CA GLY A 684 36.75 30.93 -11.11
C GLY A 684 37.54 31.92 -10.25
N ASN A 685 37.09 33.18 -10.28
CA ASN A 685 37.72 34.28 -9.57
C ASN A 685 37.22 34.37 -8.13
N LEU A 686 38.11 34.71 -7.21
CA LEU A 686 37.79 34.88 -5.80
C LEU A 686 38.23 36.29 -5.36
N TYR A 687 37.26 37.15 -5.06
CA TYR A 687 37.48 38.55 -4.70
C TYR A 687 37.20 38.79 -3.22
N GLY A 688 38.21 39.30 -2.52
CA GLY A 688 38.02 39.95 -1.22
C GLY A 688 37.46 41.36 -1.40
N GLY A 689 36.46 41.72 -0.58
CA GLY A 689 35.90 43.07 -0.57
C GLY A 689 36.93 44.14 -0.20
N ASN A 690 36.75 45.35 -0.74
CA ASN A 690 37.54 46.52 -0.41
C ASN A 690 36.84 47.26 0.74
N SER A 691 37.42 47.27 1.94
CA SER A 691 36.82 47.93 3.10
C SER A 691 37.86 48.62 3.97
N ASN A 692 37.40 49.63 4.72
CA ASN A 692 38.22 50.41 5.65
C ASN A 692 38.47 49.68 7.01
N GLY A 693 38.23 48.37 7.10
CA GLY A 693 38.33 47.57 8.34
C GLY A 693 39.52 46.59 8.36
N ASP A 694 39.95 46.20 9.57
CA ASP A 694 41.27 45.61 9.83
C ASP A 694 41.55 44.21 9.25
N GLN A 695 40.56 43.43 8.76
CA GLN A 695 40.81 42.03 8.36
C GLN A 695 39.88 41.54 7.22
N CYS A 696 40.42 41.42 6.00
CA CYS A 696 39.78 40.71 4.89
C CYS A 696 40.39 39.31 4.76
N PHE A 697 39.63 38.26 5.07
CA PHE A 697 40.06 36.88 4.88
C PHE A 697 39.41 36.31 3.62
N VAL A 698 40.22 35.81 2.71
CA VAL A 698 39.70 35.21 1.49
C VAL A 698 39.24 33.76 1.74
N MET A 699 39.93 33.05 2.63
CA MET A 699 39.61 31.65 2.97
C MET A 699 40.14 31.32 4.36
N ARG A 700 39.35 30.58 5.16
CA ARG A 700 39.81 29.94 6.39
C ARG A 700 39.36 28.49 6.42
N LEU A 701 40.33 27.61 6.61
CA LEU A 701 40.13 26.16 6.68
C LEU A 701 40.63 25.71 8.05
N ASP A 702 39.71 25.35 8.93
CA ASP A 702 40.05 24.94 10.29
C ASP A 702 40.06 23.39 10.46
N GLY A 703 39.61 22.62 9.45
CA GLY A 703 39.49 21.15 9.48
C GLY A 703 40.73 20.36 9.04
N THR A 704 40.76 19.05 9.32
CA THR A 704 41.87 18.13 8.94
C THR A 704 41.63 17.45 7.59
N GLY A 705 42.67 17.25 6.77
CA GLY A 705 42.53 16.53 5.49
C GLY A 705 41.70 17.25 4.43
N THR A 706 41.76 18.59 4.40
CA THR A 706 41.10 19.40 3.36
C THR A 706 41.98 19.49 2.11
N VAL A 707 41.41 19.25 0.93
CA VAL A 707 42.05 19.46 -0.37
C VAL A 707 41.35 20.63 -1.07
N VAL A 708 42.07 21.71 -1.33
CA VAL A 708 41.59 22.84 -2.14
C VAL A 708 42.35 22.85 -3.45
N THR A 709 41.64 22.88 -4.57
CA THR A 709 42.23 23.06 -5.89
C THR A 709 41.56 24.25 -6.56
N GLN A 710 42.31 25.32 -6.81
CA GLN A 710 41.84 26.41 -7.65
C GLN A 710 42.45 26.22 -9.05
N SER A 711 41.59 26.07 -10.06
CA SER A 711 42.00 25.91 -11.45
C SER A 711 41.46 27.03 -12.33
N GLY A 712 42.34 27.81 -12.95
CA GLY A 712 41.96 28.74 -14.03
C GLY A 712 41.20 30.00 -13.62
N GLY A 713 41.54 30.64 -12.50
CA GLY A 713 40.95 31.93 -12.10
C GLY A 713 41.88 32.80 -11.26
N THR A 714 41.52 34.07 -11.08
CA THR A 714 42.31 35.07 -10.36
C THR A 714 41.90 35.14 -8.88
N LEU A 715 42.87 35.09 -7.98
CA LEU A 715 42.67 35.33 -6.55
C LEU A 715 43.03 36.79 -6.24
N ILE A 716 42.06 37.63 -5.90
CA ILE A 716 42.30 39.04 -5.55
C ILE A 716 41.95 39.26 -4.08
N ALA A 717 42.95 39.56 -3.26
CA ALA A 717 42.68 40.04 -1.91
C ALA A 717 42.34 41.55 -1.96
N GLY A 718 41.27 41.94 -1.28
CA GLY A 718 40.81 43.32 -1.24
C GLY A 718 41.80 44.27 -0.58
N ASN A 719 41.65 45.56 -0.89
CA ASN A 719 42.50 46.64 -0.41
C ASN A 719 42.02 47.08 0.99
N GLY A 720 42.81 46.83 2.04
CA GLY A 720 42.53 47.34 3.39
C GLY A 720 43.39 48.57 3.68
N ILE A 721 42.77 49.68 4.11
CA ILE A 721 43.47 50.95 4.41
C ILE A 721 44.27 50.87 5.73
N TYR A 722 43.96 49.91 6.61
CA TYR A 722 44.63 49.70 7.89
C TYR A 722 44.90 48.20 8.11
N ASN A 723 46.17 47.80 7.99
CA ASN A 723 46.75 46.48 8.26
C ASN A 723 46.38 45.25 7.39
N SER A 724 47.37 44.35 7.34
CA SER A 724 47.57 43.08 6.63
C SER A 724 46.36 42.39 5.97
N GLY A 725 46.36 42.30 4.63
CA GLY A 725 45.62 41.25 3.92
C GLY A 725 46.32 39.90 4.13
N CYS A 726 45.61 38.89 4.65
CA CYS A 726 46.17 37.58 4.96
C CYS A 726 45.33 36.46 4.32
N ILE A 727 45.98 35.54 3.61
CA ILE A 727 45.43 34.20 3.33
C ILE A 727 45.83 33.33 4.52
N TYR A 728 44.86 32.80 5.26
CA TYR A 728 45.10 32.12 6.54
C TYR A 728 44.64 30.66 6.48
N LEU A 729 45.61 29.72 6.43
CA LEU A 729 45.36 28.27 6.39
C LEU A 729 45.67 27.67 7.77
N VAL A 730 44.65 27.13 8.46
CA VAL A 730 44.75 26.74 9.87
C VAL A 730 44.66 25.22 10.12
N GLY A 731 44.37 24.40 9.11
CA GLY A 731 44.16 22.95 9.26
C GLY A 731 45.42 22.06 9.24
N VAL A 732 45.46 21.03 10.09
CA VAL A 732 46.49 19.96 10.08
C VAL A 732 46.27 19.06 8.84
N ASN A 733 47.33 18.73 8.10
CA ASN A 733 47.26 17.91 6.87
C ASN A 733 46.33 18.48 5.76
N SER A 734 46.31 19.79 5.56
CA SER A 734 45.54 20.42 4.46
C SER A 734 46.42 20.65 3.23
N TYR A 735 45.90 20.38 2.04
CA TYR A 735 46.57 20.61 0.76
C TYR A 735 45.81 21.68 -0.02
N ALA A 736 46.49 22.72 -0.49
CA ALA A 736 45.91 23.75 -1.35
C ALA A 736 46.80 23.98 -2.57
N ASP A 737 46.25 23.83 -3.78
CA ASP A 737 46.93 24.03 -5.05
C ASP A 737 46.19 25.10 -5.87
N VAL A 738 46.86 26.22 -6.11
CA VAL A 738 46.32 27.39 -6.82
C VAL A 738 47.07 27.52 -8.14
N SER A 739 46.44 27.17 -9.26
CA SER A 739 47.08 27.25 -10.58
C SER A 739 46.89 28.58 -11.31
N GLY A 740 46.17 29.53 -10.71
CA GLY A 740 45.92 30.87 -11.28
C GLY A 740 46.74 31.99 -10.64
N ASP A 741 46.62 33.19 -11.19
CA ASP A 741 47.34 34.37 -10.73
C ASP A 741 46.81 34.90 -9.38
N LEU A 742 47.73 35.29 -8.50
CA LEU A 742 47.46 35.89 -7.20
C LEU A 742 47.74 37.40 -7.26
N TYR A 743 46.71 38.23 -7.14
CA TYR A 743 46.84 39.69 -7.12
C TYR A 743 46.66 40.22 -5.70
N ALA A 744 47.70 40.89 -5.22
CA ALA A 744 47.72 41.66 -3.99
C ALA A 744 47.39 43.12 -4.29
N ALA A 745 46.30 43.65 -3.71
CA ALA A 745 46.04 45.08 -3.68
C ALA A 745 46.37 45.62 -2.28
N ALA A 746 47.48 46.35 -2.14
CA ALA A 746 47.87 46.96 -0.87
C ALA A 746 48.15 48.46 -1.04
N ALA A 747 47.26 49.30 -0.52
CA ALA A 747 47.52 50.71 -0.33
C ALA A 747 48.30 50.90 0.98
N ASN A 748 49.62 51.12 0.87
CA ASN A 748 50.57 51.50 1.93
C ASN A 748 50.98 50.42 2.97
N ARG A 749 52.27 50.04 2.93
CA ARG A 749 53.08 49.40 4.00
C ARG A 749 52.51 48.15 4.73
N SER A 750 51.59 47.41 4.14
CA SER A 750 51.06 46.17 4.74
C SER A 750 52.03 44.99 4.61
N ASN A 751 52.29 44.26 5.70
CA ASN A 751 52.99 42.97 5.66
C ASN A 751 52.00 41.89 5.21
N TRP A 752 52.33 41.15 4.16
CA TRP A 752 51.64 39.90 3.83
C TRP A 752 52.20 38.78 4.71
N VAL A 753 51.32 38.01 5.34
CA VAL A 753 51.68 36.79 6.07
C VAL A 753 50.95 35.62 5.41
N LEU A 754 51.70 34.81 4.65
CA LEU A 754 51.30 33.44 4.31
C LEU A 754 51.74 32.57 5.49
N GLY A 755 50.78 32.25 6.38
CA GLY A 755 51.01 31.45 7.58
C GLY A 755 50.29 30.11 7.50
N ALA A 756 51.04 29.01 7.53
CA ALA A 756 50.50 27.68 7.79
C ALA A 756 50.54 27.41 9.30
N ALA A 757 49.39 27.53 9.97
CA ALA A 757 49.34 27.44 11.44
C ALA A 757 49.47 26.01 11.98
N ALA A 758 49.16 24.98 11.19
CA ALA A 758 49.15 23.56 11.61
C ALA A 758 50.21 22.67 10.92
N SER A 759 50.53 21.51 11.51
CA SER A 759 51.53 20.55 10.99
C SER A 759 51.02 19.86 9.72
N GLY A 760 51.90 19.60 8.73
CA GLY A 760 51.57 18.81 7.53
C GLY A 760 50.75 19.51 6.44
N ALA A 761 50.56 20.82 6.49
CA ALA A 761 49.86 21.56 5.44
C ALA A 761 50.78 21.91 4.25
N TYR A 762 50.29 21.72 3.02
CA TYR A 762 50.97 22.07 1.77
C TYR A 762 50.19 23.17 1.04
N PHE A 763 50.89 24.20 0.58
CA PHE A 763 50.33 25.28 -0.23
C PHE A 763 51.20 25.45 -1.47
N ILE A 764 50.62 25.22 -2.65
CA ILE A 764 51.28 25.34 -3.95
C ILE A 764 50.59 26.46 -4.72
N VAL A 765 51.37 27.41 -5.23
CA VAL A 765 50.90 28.42 -6.18
C VAL A 765 51.67 28.20 -7.47
N ARG A 766 50.97 27.92 -8.57
CA ARG A 766 51.57 27.67 -9.89
C ARG A 766 51.37 28.84 -10.86
N GLY A 767 50.62 29.88 -10.47
CA GLY A 767 50.43 31.11 -11.25
C GLY A 767 51.33 32.26 -10.81
N SER A 768 51.20 33.41 -11.47
CA SER A 768 52.03 34.59 -11.17
C SER A 768 51.50 35.35 -9.94
N VAL A 769 52.41 35.88 -9.13
CA VAL A 769 52.05 36.72 -7.96
C VAL A 769 52.30 38.19 -8.33
N TYR A 770 51.23 38.98 -8.42
CA TYR A 770 51.28 40.40 -8.78
C TYR A 770 50.94 41.31 -7.61
N ASN A 771 51.62 42.44 -7.51
CA ASN A 771 51.23 43.55 -6.64
C ASN A 771 50.70 44.69 -7.52
N THR A 772 49.44 45.09 -7.31
CA THR A 772 48.68 45.95 -8.24
C THR A 772 48.92 47.45 -8.07
N THR A 773 49.69 47.90 -7.08
CA THR A 773 49.98 49.35 -6.96
C THR A 773 51.11 49.77 -7.89
N ALA A 774 50.73 50.33 -9.04
CA ALA A 774 51.64 50.99 -9.97
C ALA A 774 52.09 52.38 -9.43
N ASN A 775 53.33 52.73 -9.80
CA ASN A 775 53.95 54.06 -9.77
C ASN A 775 54.76 54.53 -8.55
N ASN A 776 55.36 53.64 -7.75
CA ASN A 776 56.67 53.92 -7.14
C ASN A 776 57.33 52.61 -6.71
N ALA A 777 58.64 52.49 -6.95
CA ALA A 777 59.44 51.35 -6.51
C ALA A 777 59.24 51.08 -5.00
N LEU A 778 58.50 50.03 -4.65
CA LEU A 778 58.27 49.62 -3.28
C LEU A 778 59.26 48.52 -2.90
N ALA A 779 60.23 48.90 -2.06
CA ALA A 779 61.10 48.02 -1.30
C ALA A 779 60.37 47.47 -0.07
N GLY A 780 59.66 46.35 -0.21
CA GLY A 780 59.10 45.60 0.91
C GLY A 780 59.07 44.11 0.62
N PRO A 781 59.74 43.24 1.40
CA PRO A 781 59.76 41.80 1.15
C PRO A 781 58.39 41.17 1.47
N ILE A 782 57.96 40.20 0.65
CA ILE A 782 56.97 39.21 1.07
C ILE A 782 57.58 38.47 2.27
N LYS A 783 56.97 38.58 3.45
CA LYS A 783 57.43 37.88 4.64
C LYS A 783 56.76 36.51 4.71
N TRP A 784 57.56 35.47 4.48
CA TRP A 784 57.19 34.09 4.75
C TRP A 784 57.46 33.81 6.23
N ALA A 785 56.42 33.52 7.00
CA ALA A 785 56.54 33.19 8.42
C ALA A 785 56.03 31.77 8.67
N PRO A 786 56.79 30.73 8.28
CA PRO A 786 56.47 29.37 8.71
C PRO A 786 56.56 29.31 10.24
N ALA A 787 55.59 28.65 10.88
CA ALA A 787 55.73 28.28 12.29
C ALA A 787 56.93 27.33 12.44
N ALA A 788 57.59 27.35 13.61
CA ALA A 788 58.80 26.57 13.88
C ALA A 788 58.66 25.09 13.47
N GLY A 789 59.59 24.58 12.65
CA GLY A 789 59.63 23.19 12.19
C GLY A 789 58.83 22.88 10.92
N LYS A 790 58.50 23.87 10.09
CA LYS A 790 57.68 23.69 8.87
C LYS A 790 58.37 24.19 7.59
N THR A 791 58.02 23.57 6.46
CA THR A 791 58.61 23.83 5.13
C THR A 791 57.55 24.36 4.18
N ILE A 792 57.86 25.42 3.43
CA ILE A 792 57.00 25.92 2.34
C ILE A 792 57.66 25.53 1.02
N HIS A 793 56.91 24.90 0.12
CA HIS A 793 57.35 24.54 -1.23
C HIS A 793 56.74 25.52 -2.22
N TYR A 794 57.58 26.27 -2.95
CA TYR A 794 57.15 27.14 -4.05
C TYR A 794 57.66 26.53 -5.36
N GLN A 795 56.78 26.41 -6.35
CA GLN A 795 57.12 25.87 -7.67
C GLN A 795 56.80 26.93 -8.72
N ASN A 796 57.82 27.48 -9.38
CA ASN A 796 57.61 28.49 -10.43
C ASN A 796 57.05 27.82 -11.71
N LEU A 797 56.50 28.60 -12.63
CA LEU A 797 56.01 28.18 -13.96
C LEU A 797 57.05 27.39 -14.79
N ALA A 798 58.34 27.46 -14.44
CA ALA A 798 59.43 26.68 -15.05
C ALA A 798 59.61 25.25 -14.49
N GLY A 799 58.89 24.88 -13.41
CA GLY A 799 58.97 23.55 -12.78
C GLY A 799 60.05 23.39 -11.70
N ASP A 800 60.74 24.47 -11.31
CA ASP A 800 61.76 24.42 -10.25
C ASP A 800 61.13 24.44 -8.85
N ASP A 801 61.42 23.41 -8.03
CA ASP A 801 61.02 23.34 -6.62
C ASP A 801 61.98 24.16 -5.74
N VAL A 802 61.50 25.29 -5.21
CA VAL A 802 62.21 26.06 -4.19
C VAL A 802 61.67 25.68 -2.81
N THR A 803 62.48 24.94 -2.05
CA THR A 803 62.16 24.55 -0.67
C THR A 803 62.69 25.59 0.31
N ILE A 804 61.81 26.32 1.00
CA ILE A 804 62.19 27.30 2.02
C ILE A 804 62.03 26.67 3.41
N ALA A 805 63.15 26.23 4.01
CA ALA A 805 63.21 25.74 5.38
C ALA A 805 63.63 26.86 6.34
N GLN A 806 62.97 26.98 7.49
CA GLN A 806 63.31 27.98 8.50
C GLN A 806 64.65 27.62 9.18
N GLN A 807 65.74 28.28 8.79
CA GLN A 807 66.93 28.40 9.63
C GLN A 807 66.99 29.79 10.24
N ASN A 808 67.26 29.85 11.55
CA ASN A 808 67.38 31.07 12.33
C ASN A 808 68.57 31.91 11.84
N ALA A 809 68.32 32.76 10.83
CA ALA A 809 69.04 33.98 10.43
C ALA A 809 69.26 34.08 8.91
N PHE A 810 68.31 34.69 8.20
CA PHE A 810 68.58 35.39 6.94
C PHE A 810 67.84 36.72 6.92
N ARG A 811 68.54 37.80 6.55
CA ARG A 811 67.98 39.16 6.46
C ARG A 811 67.58 39.58 5.04
N ARG A 812 67.75 38.75 4.00
CA ARG A 812 67.26 39.02 2.62
C ARG A 812 67.40 37.78 1.73
N LEU A 813 66.34 37.44 1.00
CA LEU A 813 66.38 36.61 -0.20
C LEU A 813 65.88 37.50 -1.35
N SER A 814 66.76 37.81 -2.31
CA SER A 814 66.38 38.45 -3.58
C SER A 814 66.45 37.38 -4.66
N VAL A 815 65.31 37.05 -5.24
CA VAL A 815 65.24 36.29 -6.49
C VAL A 815 65.00 37.33 -7.59
N CYS A 816 65.98 37.54 -8.46
CA CYS A 816 65.76 38.28 -9.71
C CYS A 816 65.17 37.32 -10.75
N ALA A 817 64.30 37.87 -11.59
CA ALA A 817 63.45 37.19 -12.57
C ALA A 817 64.15 36.12 -13.42
#